data_AF-A0A9E3TTL7-F1
#
_entry.id   AF-A0A9E3TTL7-F1
#
_cell.length_a   1.000
_cell.length_b   1.000
_cell.length_c   1.000
_cell.angle_alpha   90.00
_cell.angle_beta   90.00
_cell.angle_gamma   90.00
#
_symmetry.space_group_name_H-M   'P 1'
#
loop_
_entity.id
_entity.type
_entity.pdbx_description
1 polymer ?
#
loop_
_entity_poly.entity_id
_entity_poly.type
_entity_poly.pdbx_seq_one_letter_code
_entity_poly.pdbx_strand_id
1 'polypeptide(L)'
;MRITVITASSRANSFDGYSLHTLATLILAALLTSLPTYARIFASEPTSRSVPNIVLILVDDMGYGDLSCTGNRDVQTTNLDKLAEEGIRLTQFYVNSPICSPSRVACTTGQYPARHLINSYLNSRQRNRQRGMADFLDPTAPCVARVFKQAGYATAHFGKWHMGGGRDVDDAPLPQAYGFDESLVSFEGLGDRILPPGGLSKQSEALGHGKIQHVEKHEMTAIYVDRTIDFIRRHQDSSFYVHLWLNDVHDGHNPSDEQLKPFESTSDNPFVQKFYAVLANMDRQLGRVIDEIDRLGLAANTLIVVTSDNGPTAWPRYEEAGYDAPGSTAGMRGRKWSLYEGGIRMPLIARWPGKIPAGRIDTTSVMSAVDLLPTFCSLANVPVPRAELDGVSMGESLLGKPQVRARPIMWEYGRDATYLQPARPLDRSPNLAIRDGNWKLLVNDDGSRLELYDLSNSDREYENVAGKHADVAKRLSTSLLAWRKSLPVLPSANEDQVIATSTETVYTYRANAVVATEKSPPLAATALKVVADITPDGNDGVIVAQGGAANGYSLFFQGGRLNASFRVRGDETRVTAPGSIPTGRIKVATSLASDGKVTLMIGDDEVAVGKAASTIPNQPGDGLEVGRDVKSPVGPYESPFAWSGTVHEVKVTINGPIVQRPGSLVTRWAGDVDPSNVLPEYPRPQMVRDKWLNLNGYWQYAVRPKEQLQPKTFDGRILVPYPIESILSGVQRRVDERSRLWYRRTFQIPQDWIQPRTLLHFGAVDWKASVWVNGQHVGDHQGGYDPFSFDITDALTDANDQVLVVSVWDPTDTGSQPRGKQVKDPRGIWYTPVTGIWQTVWLEPVPEVYTRKLKITPNVDSSEVEFVLDLNQQLPQTLITVKIQADGETLCEGASSESRCVIPIRNAELWSPDDPFLYEFTVELSQGDRVSGYFGMRSLKIGKGPNGFTRLLLNNRPLFQYGPLDQGWWPDGLYTAPTDEALRSDIEMTKRLGFNMVRKHVKVEPARWYYWCDRLGLLVWQDMPSGFRRDAGQAIRPKQDKDAEFAPEEKAVFRRELKAMIDTFHNSPSIVAWVPFNEGWGQHDTNEILRWTKEYDPTRIIDGPSGWEDRGWGELKDMHRYPGPSMFPVVADRASVLGEFGGLGLPVEGHTWVGSNNWGYRNYSSSEELNDSYANLLNQMPALIADGLAAAVYTQTTDVEIEVNGLMSYDRAIVKVDADRVAELHARLYEPVAGREDNKPSSVGEELRPRR
;
A
#
# COMPACT_ATOMS: atom_id res chain seq x y z
N MET A 1 -14.88 17.48 -45.10
CA MET A 1 -15.44 18.21 -46.25
C MET A 1 -14.32 19.05 -46.85
N ARG A 2 -13.96 18.86 -48.14
CA ARG A 2 -12.83 19.53 -48.85
C ARG A 2 -11.41 19.23 -48.28
N ILE A 3 -10.34 19.12 -49.08
CA ILE A 3 -10.23 18.82 -50.52
C ILE A 3 -8.84 18.22 -50.86
N THR A 4 -8.83 17.14 -51.66
CA THR A 4 -7.87 16.78 -52.75
C THR A 4 -6.33 16.68 -52.52
N VAL A 5 -5.53 15.86 -53.23
CA VAL A 5 -5.61 14.49 -53.84
C VAL A 5 -4.45 14.31 -54.86
N ILE A 6 -3.73 13.17 -54.75
CA ILE A 6 -3.05 12.39 -55.81
C ILE A 6 -2.00 13.05 -56.75
N THR A 7 -0.77 12.50 -56.73
CA THR A 7 -0.09 11.80 -57.85
C THR A 7 1.10 11.01 -57.26
N ALA A 8 1.35 9.71 -57.38
CA ALA A 8 0.86 8.55 -58.14
C ALA A 8 1.76 8.04 -59.29
N SER A 9 1.89 6.70 -59.33
CA SER A 9 2.54 5.81 -60.31
C SER A 9 4.05 5.48 -60.11
N SER A 10 4.53 4.26 -60.39
CA SER A 10 3.89 2.91 -60.33
C SER A 10 4.91 1.78 -60.61
N ARG A 11 4.84 0.67 -59.85
CA ARG A 11 5.16 -0.75 -60.24
C ARG A 11 6.61 -1.07 -60.66
N ALA A 12 7.17 -2.26 -60.43
CA ALA A 12 6.72 -3.43 -59.65
C ALA A 12 7.90 -4.40 -59.30
N ASN A 13 7.70 -5.21 -58.25
CA ASN A 13 8.17 -6.59 -57.99
C ASN A 13 9.61 -7.04 -58.36
N SER A 14 10.37 -7.56 -57.37
CA SER A 14 10.61 -9.03 -57.25
C SER A 14 11.40 -9.45 -55.98
N PHE A 15 10.79 -10.33 -55.17
CA PHE A 15 11.34 -11.45 -54.35
C PHE A 15 12.73 -11.41 -53.67
N ASP A 16 12.69 -11.48 -52.33
CA ASP A 16 13.32 -12.45 -51.40
C ASP A 16 14.81 -12.88 -51.51
N GLY A 17 15.52 -12.87 -50.36
CA GLY A 17 16.94 -13.25 -50.26
C GLY A 17 17.53 -13.40 -48.84
N TYR A 18 16.92 -14.25 -48.01
CA TYR A 18 17.41 -14.91 -46.77
C TYR A 18 18.67 -14.46 -45.97
N SER A 19 18.42 -14.20 -44.68
CA SER A 19 19.19 -14.60 -43.46
C SER A 19 20.73 -14.46 -43.37
N LEU A 20 21.16 -13.45 -42.61
CA LEU A 20 21.74 -13.57 -41.24
C LEU A 20 22.37 -14.91 -40.77
N HIS A 21 23.48 -14.77 -40.01
CA HIS A 21 24.39 -15.78 -39.41
C HIS A 21 25.57 -16.20 -40.32
N THR A 22 26.79 -16.42 -39.81
CA THR A 22 27.20 -16.77 -38.43
C THR A 22 28.51 -16.05 -38.00
N LEU A 23 28.96 -16.32 -36.77
CA LEU A 23 30.25 -15.96 -36.13
C LEU A 23 30.37 -14.58 -35.44
N ALA A 24 29.67 -14.47 -34.31
CA ALA A 24 30.40 -14.40 -33.03
C ALA A 24 30.70 -15.86 -32.60
N THR A 25 31.81 -16.25 -31.97
CA THR A 25 32.90 -15.51 -31.30
C THR A 25 34.18 -16.35 -31.36
N LEU A 26 35.38 -15.76 -31.53
CA LEU A 26 36.65 -16.45 -31.22
C LEU A 26 37.77 -15.47 -30.83
N ILE A 27 38.58 -15.88 -29.84
CA ILE A 27 39.94 -15.40 -29.52
C ILE A 27 40.04 -13.95 -28.99
N LEU A 28 39.53 -13.76 -27.78
CA LEU A 28 40.35 -13.70 -26.56
C LEU A 28 41.84 -13.25 -26.72
N ALA A 29 42.16 -12.09 -26.12
CA ALA A 29 43.45 -11.70 -25.54
C ALA A 29 44.77 -12.00 -26.28
N ALA A 30 45.31 -10.98 -26.97
CA ALA A 30 46.75 -10.80 -27.12
C ALA A 30 47.13 -9.32 -26.89
N LEU A 31 48.14 -9.09 -26.05
CA LEU A 31 48.59 -7.75 -25.65
C LEU A 31 49.43 -7.06 -26.74
N LEU A 32 49.44 -5.71 -26.68
CA LEU A 32 50.57 -4.82 -27.02
C LEU A 32 51.27 -5.00 -28.38
N THR A 33 51.24 -3.94 -29.21
CA THR A 33 52.38 -3.00 -29.28
C THR A 33 52.07 -1.69 -30.04
N SER A 34 52.89 -0.66 -29.76
CA SER A 34 53.09 0.57 -30.56
C SER A 34 51.91 1.51 -30.86
N LEU A 35 51.72 2.47 -29.95
CA LEU A 35 51.73 3.91 -30.25
C LEU A 35 53.00 4.33 -31.06
N PRO A 36 53.13 5.59 -31.55
CA PRO A 36 52.16 6.70 -31.65
C PRO A 36 51.91 6.99 -33.18
N THR A 37 51.67 8.18 -33.77
CA THR A 37 51.69 9.60 -33.36
C THR A 37 50.90 10.45 -34.35
N TYR A 38 50.24 11.53 -33.88
CA TYR A 38 50.21 12.83 -34.58
C TYR A 38 49.99 13.95 -33.56
N ALA A 39 50.83 14.99 -33.59
CA ALA A 39 50.83 16.05 -32.60
C ALA A 39 50.57 17.43 -33.22
N ARG A 40 49.65 18.18 -32.58
CA ARG A 40 49.80 19.60 -32.16
C ARG A 40 50.68 20.51 -33.03
N ILE A 41 50.25 21.68 -33.53
CA ILE A 41 49.18 22.60 -33.09
C ILE A 41 48.80 23.54 -34.25
N PHE A 42 47.52 23.91 -34.34
CA PHE A 42 47.11 25.32 -34.41
C PHE A 42 45.92 25.50 -33.47
N ALA A 43 45.85 26.62 -32.77
CA ALA A 43 44.91 26.79 -31.66
C ALA A 43 43.53 27.26 -32.14
N SER A 44 42.49 26.49 -31.82
CA SER A 44 41.18 27.06 -31.55
C SER A 44 41.16 27.58 -30.11
N GLU A 45 40.62 28.76 -29.88
CA GLU A 45 40.32 29.21 -28.51
C GLU A 45 39.39 28.20 -27.82
N PRO A 46 39.55 27.93 -26.51
CA PRO A 46 38.58 27.15 -25.79
C PRO A 46 37.31 27.98 -25.65
N THR A 47 36.33 27.76 -26.53
CA THR A 47 34.94 28.20 -26.33
C THR A 47 34.32 27.38 -25.21
N SER A 48 34.81 27.60 -24.00
CA SER A 48 34.17 27.17 -22.77
C SER A 48 32.80 27.84 -22.72
N ARG A 49 31.76 27.06 -23.04
CA ARG A 49 30.43 27.33 -22.49
C ARG A 49 30.54 27.02 -21.01
N SER A 50 30.99 28.01 -20.25
CA SER A 50 31.25 27.90 -18.81
C SER A 50 29.93 27.71 -18.07
N VAL A 51 29.47 26.46 -17.98
CA VAL A 51 28.30 26.11 -17.18
C VAL A 51 28.69 26.29 -15.71
N PRO A 52 27.87 27.00 -14.92
CA PRO A 52 28.27 27.49 -13.61
C PRO A 52 28.27 26.38 -12.58
N ASN A 53 29.23 26.43 -11.67
CA ASN A 53 29.20 25.68 -10.43
C ASN A 53 28.06 26.20 -9.55
N ILE A 54 27.43 25.32 -8.75
CA ILE A 54 26.38 25.72 -7.82
C ILE A 54 26.64 25.11 -6.44
N VAL A 55 26.62 25.95 -5.41
CA VAL A 55 26.74 25.53 -4.01
C VAL A 55 25.49 26.00 -3.27
N LEU A 56 24.59 25.07 -2.95
CA LEU A 56 23.41 25.32 -2.12
C LEU A 56 23.72 25.01 -0.66
N ILE A 57 23.83 26.07 0.13
CA ILE A 57 23.98 26.02 1.58
C ILE A 57 22.59 26.14 2.22
N LEU A 58 22.24 25.17 3.06
CA LEU A 58 20.95 25.10 3.74
C LEU A 58 21.15 24.84 5.23
N VAL A 59 20.64 25.72 6.08
CA VAL A 59 20.84 25.67 7.54
C VAL A 59 19.54 25.26 8.26
N ASP A 60 19.60 24.28 9.16
CA ASP A 60 18.47 23.90 10.03
C ASP A 60 18.36 24.82 11.27
N ASP A 61 17.17 25.34 11.55
CA ASP A 61 16.82 26.32 12.64
C ASP A 61 17.36 27.75 12.53
N MET A 62 17.86 28.20 11.37
CA MET A 62 18.28 29.60 11.21
C MET A 62 17.09 30.51 10.91
N GLY A 63 16.68 31.29 11.90
CA GLY A 63 15.63 32.29 11.77
C GLY A 63 16.03 33.50 10.92
N TYR A 64 15.02 34.18 10.35
CA TYR A 64 15.23 35.31 9.45
C TYR A 64 16.11 36.42 10.04
N GLY A 65 15.97 36.71 11.35
CA GLY A 65 16.69 37.79 12.02
C GLY A 65 17.97 37.38 12.71
N ASP A 66 18.52 36.19 12.43
CA ASP A 66 19.70 35.65 13.13
C ASP A 66 21.05 36.15 12.57
N LEU A 67 21.11 36.56 11.31
CA LEU A 67 22.31 37.13 10.71
C LEU A 67 22.42 38.63 11.04
N SER A 68 23.62 39.17 11.18
CA SER A 68 23.79 40.61 11.45
C SER A 68 23.30 41.47 10.29
N CYS A 69 23.52 41.05 9.05
CA CYS A 69 22.97 41.74 7.90
C CYS A 69 21.42 41.72 7.84
N THR A 70 20.73 40.78 8.51
CA THR A 70 19.25 40.67 8.51
C THR A 70 18.57 41.19 9.78
N GLY A 71 19.31 41.43 10.86
CA GLY A 71 18.78 42.15 12.03
C GLY A 71 19.46 41.89 13.37
N ASN A 72 20.31 40.85 13.48
CA ASN A 72 21.04 40.55 14.71
C ASN A 72 22.04 41.69 15.03
N ARG A 73 22.20 42.02 16.31
CA ARG A 73 23.13 43.07 16.79
C ARG A 73 24.17 42.54 17.76
N ASP A 74 23.96 41.35 18.27
CA ASP A 74 24.68 40.76 19.40
C ASP A 74 25.70 39.70 18.92
N VAL A 75 25.58 39.26 17.66
CA VAL A 75 26.57 38.46 16.92
C VAL A 75 26.84 39.10 15.57
N GLN A 76 28.10 39.06 15.12
CA GLN A 76 28.52 39.45 13.78
C GLN A 76 28.74 38.20 12.90
N THR A 77 27.88 38.00 11.90
CA THR A 77 28.02 36.96 10.87
C THR A 77 28.83 37.51 9.70
N THR A 78 30.12 37.77 9.95
CA THR A 78 31.01 38.56 9.07
C THR A 78 31.12 37.97 7.66
N ASN A 79 31.11 36.65 7.52
CA ASN A 79 31.30 35.98 6.23
C ASN A 79 30.00 35.95 5.41
N LEU A 80 28.85 35.77 6.06
CA LEU A 80 27.53 35.85 5.43
C LEU A 80 27.12 37.29 5.12
N ASP A 81 27.58 38.25 5.93
CA ASP A 81 27.41 39.68 5.66
C ASP A 81 28.24 40.10 4.43
N LYS A 82 29.53 39.70 4.35
CA LYS A 82 30.36 39.82 3.13
C LYS A 82 29.67 39.16 1.92
N LEU A 83 29.09 37.97 2.08
CA LEU A 83 28.37 37.26 1.00
C LEU A 83 27.17 38.07 0.48
N ALA A 84 26.47 38.81 1.36
CA ALA A 84 25.36 39.69 0.99
C ALA A 84 25.84 41.03 0.40
N GLU A 85 26.93 41.61 0.91
CA GLU A 85 27.56 42.81 0.36
C GLU A 85 28.12 42.58 -1.05
N GLU A 86 28.65 41.40 -1.33
CA GLU A 86 29.18 41.03 -2.65
C GLU A 86 28.11 40.41 -3.59
N GLY A 87 26.86 40.28 -3.14
CA GLY A 87 25.79 39.59 -3.84
C GLY A 87 24.42 40.25 -3.71
N ILE A 88 23.38 39.43 -3.72
CA ILE A 88 21.98 39.84 -3.52
C ILE A 88 21.38 39.15 -2.31
N ARG A 89 20.48 39.84 -1.61
CA ARG A 89 19.57 39.26 -0.62
C ARG A 89 18.11 39.41 -1.03
N LEU A 90 17.38 38.30 -1.12
CA LEU A 90 15.92 38.28 -1.28
C LEU A 90 15.29 38.26 0.12
N THR A 91 14.43 39.23 0.41
CA THR A 91 13.73 39.32 1.71
C THR A 91 12.41 38.55 1.75
N GLN A 92 11.99 37.95 0.63
CA GLN A 92 10.73 37.22 0.45
C GLN A 92 10.96 35.83 -0.17
N PHE A 93 11.95 35.08 0.35
CA PHE A 93 12.13 33.66 0.04
C PHE A 93 11.39 32.78 1.04
N TYR A 94 10.78 31.68 0.56
CA TYR A 94 9.91 30.82 1.35
C TYR A 94 10.24 29.34 1.27
N VAL A 95 10.49 28.73 2.42
CA VAL A 95 10.49 27.27 2.54
C VAL A 95 9.06 26.73 2.49
N ASN A 96 8.87 25.54 1.94
CA ASN A 96 7.52 24.98 1.68
C ASN A 96 6.89 24.25 2.88
N SER A 97 7.52 24.33 4.06
CA SER A 97 6.99 23.84 5.34
C SER A 97 7.79 24.47 6.49
N PRO A 98 7.27 24.58 7.72
CA PRO A 98 8.01 25.18 8.84
C PRO A 98 8.83 24.13 9.60
N ILE A 99 9.36 23.12 8.90
CA ILE A 99 10.14 22.02 9.46
C ILE A 99 11.05 21.37 8.41
N CYS A 100 12.20 20.84 8.85
CA CYS A 100 13.35 20.50 8.02
C CYS A 100 13.13 19.45 6.90
N SER A 101 12.54 18.28 7.15
CA SER A 101 12.37 17.22 6.11
C SER A 101 11.64 17.68 4.85
N PRO A 102 10.39 18.21 4.93
CA PRO A 102 9.67 18.71 3.77
C PRO A 102 10.40 19.86 3.06
N SER A 103 11.00 20.79 3.78
CA SER A 103 11.76 21.88 3.15
C SER A 103 12.95 21.37 2.34
N ARG A 104 13.61 20.29 2.79
CA ARG A 104 14.67 19.59 2.07
C ARG A 104 14.14 18.85 0.83
N VAL A 105 12.97 18.21 0.91
CA VAL A 105 12.28 17.64 -0.26
C VAL A 105 11.96 18.72 -1.30
N ALA A 106 11.45 19.89 -0.90
CA ALA A 106 11.16 20.99 -1.82
C ALA A 106 12.42 21.51 -2.55
N CYS A 107 13.52 21.72 -1.80
CA CYS A 107 14.82 22.11 -2.37
C CYS A 107 15.38 21.09 -3.37
N THR A 108 15.05 19.81 -3.18
CA THR A 108 15.60 18.69 -3.95
C THR A 108 14.78 18.39 -5.20
N THR A 109 13.45 18.43 -5.09
CA THR A 109 12.53 17.91 -6.13
C THR A 109 11.90 18.97 -7.02
N GLY A 110 11.83 20.23 -6.56
CA GLY A 110 11.05 21.27 -7.24
C GLY A 110 9.53 21.06 -7.20
N GLN A 111 9.06 20.16 -6.34
CA GLN A 111 7.66 19.81 -6.13
C GLN A 111 7.25 20.05 -4.66
N TYR A 112 5.97 20.30 -4.42
CA TYR A 112 5.45 20.50 -3.07
C TYR A 112 5.63 19.22 -2.24
N PRO A 113 6.19 19.29 -1.01
CA PRO A 113 6.54 18.09 -0.23
C PRO A 113 5.37 17.13 0.06
N ALA A 114 4.15 17.67 0.17
CA ALA A 114 2.94 16.87 0.34
C ALA A 114 2.60 15.99 -0.88
N ARG A 115 3.10 16.28 -2.10
CA ARG A 115 3.02 15.36 -3.25
C ARG A 115 3.85 14.07 -3.05
N HIS A 116 4.82 14.11 -2.14
CA HIS A 116 5.65 12.97 -1.73
C HIS A 116 5.23 12.40 -0.38
N LEU A 117 4.09 12.83 0.17
CA LEU A 117 3.60 12.44 1.49
C LEU A 117 4.62 12.74 2.61
N ILE A 118 5.37 13.84 2.48
CA ILE A 118 6.28 14.35 3.51
C ILE A 118 5.82 15.76 3.85
N ASN A 119 5.05 15.90 4.93
CA ASN A 119 4.46 17.16 5.40
C ASN A 119 4.86 17.53 6.86
N SER A 120 5.66 16.66 7.51
CA SER A 120 6.29 16.89 8.82
C SER A 120 7.72 16.36 8.82
N TYR A 121 8.41 16.42 9.96
CA TYR A 121 9.70 15.75 10.11
C TYR A 121 9.57 14.22 10.01
N LEU A 122 10.45 13.61 9.21
CA LEU A 122 10.60 12.15 9.17
C LEU A 122 11.06 11.63 10.54
N ASN A 123 10.44 10.55 10.97
CA ASN A 123 10.48 10.00 12.31
C ASN A 123 10.47 8.46 12.20
N SER A 124 10.08 7.75 13.27
CA SER A 124 9.92 6.30 13.18
C SER A 124 8.74 5.88 12.31
N ARG A 125 8.76 4.68 11.73
CA ARG A 125 7.71 4.16 10.81
C ARG A 125 6.32 4.23 11.40
N GLN A 126 6.19 4.01 12.70
CA GLN A 126 4.92 4.17 13.42
C GLN A 126 4.43 5.63 13.41
N ARG A 127 5.34 6.59 13.65
CA ARG A 127 5.01 8.02 13.74
C ARG A 127 4.87 8.70 12.37
N ASN A 128 5.50 8.17 11.32
CA ASN A 128 5.26 8.60 9.94
C ASN A 128 3.85 8.19 9.52
N ARG A 129 3.51 6.90 9.69
CA ARG A 129 2.16 6.37 9.44
C ARG A 129 1.06 7.11 10.23
N GLN A 130 1.27 7.38 11.52
CA GLN A 130 0.34 8.17 12.35
C GLN A 130 0.03 9.58 11.80
N ARG A 131 0.92 10.15 10.97
CA ARG A 131 0.79 11.48 10.37
C ARG A 131 0.29 11.46 8.93
N GLY A 132 0.09 10.27 8.35
CA GLY A 132 -0.17 10.07 6.93
C GLY A 132 1.08 10.27 6.05
N MET A 133 2.28 10.06 6.60
CA MET A 133 3.56 10.31 5.92
C MET A 133 4.30 9.06 5.47
N ALA A 134 5.01 9.16 4.34
CA ALA A 134 6.01 8.19 3.89
C ALA A 134 7.24 8.15 4.84
N ASP A 135 7.97 7.02 4.81
CA ASP A 135 9.19 6.82 5.63
C ASP A 135 10.45 7.47 5.04
N PHE A 136 10.48 7.68 3.73
CA PHE A 136 11.54 8.35 2.99
C PHE A 136 11.02 8.91 1.66
N LEU A 137 11.80 9.79 1.02
CA LEU A 137 11.51 10.31 -0.31
C LEU A 137 11.68 9.20 -1.35
N ASP A 138 10.68 9.00 -2.20
CA ASP A 138 10.73 8.05 -3.31
C ASP A 138 11.98 8.30 -4.20
N PRO A 139 12.85 7.30 -4.43
CA PRO A 139 14.05 7.49 -5.24
C PRO A 139 13.74 7.80 -6.72
N THR A 140 12.54 7.50 -7.22
CA THR A 140 12.11 7.87 -8.58
C THR A 140 11.75 9.36 -8.72
N ALA A 141 11.49 10.07 -7.61
CA ALA A 141 11.15 11.49 -7.61
C ALA A 141 12.19 12.32 -8.38
N PRO A 142 11.77 13.43 -9.05
CA PRO A 142 12.73 14.34 -9.68
C PRO A 142 13.74 14.82 -8.65
N CYS A 143 15.01 14.91 -9.01
CA CYS A 143 16.07 15.37 -8.11
C CYS A 143 17.04 16.28 -8.86
N VAL A 144 17.33 17.44 -8.28
CA VAL A 144 18.30 18.41 -8.80
C VAL A 144 19.69 17.80 -9.00
N ALA A 145 20.17 16.98 -8.07
CA ALA A 145 21.48 16.32 -8.21
C ALA A 145 21.51 15.37 -9.42
N ARG A 146 20.49 14.53 -9.60
CA ARG A 146 20.35 13.66 -10.78
C ARG A 146 20.32 14.44 -12.09
N VAL A 147 19.60 15.56 -12.14
CA VAL A 147 19.50 16.43 -13.33
C VAL A 147 20.86 17.05 -13.67
N PHE A 148 21.59 17.56 -12.68
CA PHE A 148 22.92 18.13 -12.89
C PHE A 148 23.97 17.06 -13.25
N LYS A 149 23.94 15.89 -12.61
CA LYS A 149 24.78 14.72 -12.95
C LYS A 149 24.54 14.25 -14.39
N GLN A 150 23.29 14.22 -14.85
CA GLN A 150 22.94 13.94 -16.25
C GLN A 150 23.45 15.02 -17.23
N ALA A 151 23.66 16.25 -16.76
CA ALA A 151 24.31 17.32 -17.52
C ALA A 151 25.86 17.31 -17.43
N GLY A 152 26.46 16.28 -16.82
CA GLY A 152 27.91 16.11 -16.73
C GLY A 152 28.57 16.79 -15.52
N TYR A 153 27.80 17.22 -14.53
CA TYR A 153 28.34 17.76 -13.27
C TYR A 153 28.81 16.65 -12.34
N ALA A 154 29.87 16.92 -11.57
CA ALA A 154 30.17 16.18 -10.35
C ALA A 154 29.22 16.65 -9.22
N THR A 155 28.67 15.72 -8.44
CA THR A 155 27.63 16.03 -7.44
C THR A 155 27.98 15.54 -6.04
N ALA A 156 27.77 16.39 -5.01
CA ALA A 156 28.01 15.99 -3.61
C ALA A 156 26.96 16.52 -2.63
N HIS A 157 26.74 15.74 -1.55
CA HIS A 157 25.92 16.12 -0.40
C HIS A 157 26.69 15.97 0.92
N PHE A 158 26.91 17.07 1.63
CA PHE A 158 27.58 17.07 2.92
C PHE A 158 26.71 17.75 3.96
N GLY A 159 26.27 17.01 4.99
CA GLY A 159 25.45 17.54 6.07
C GLY A 159 24.18 16.74 6.37
N LYS A 160 23.29 17.31 7.17
CA LYS A 160 21.99 16.72 7.52
C LYS A 160 21.19 16.39 6.26
N TRP A 161 20.74 15.15 6.15
CA TRP A 161 20.00 14.65 4.98
C TRP A 161 18.48 14.76 5.21
N HIS A 162 17.97 13.98 6.15
CA HIS A 162 16.60 13.99 6.68
C HIS A 162 15.46 13.90 5.65
N MET A 163 15.75 13.30 4.49
CA MET A 163 14.76 12.85 3.48
C MET A 163 14.58 11.32 3.48
N GLY A 164 15.17 10.62 4.46
CA GLY A 164 15.05 9.18 4.68
C GLY A 164 16.15 8.71 5.63
N GLY A 165 15.95 7.56 6.29
CA GLY A 165 16.97 6.91 7.13
C GLY A 165 17.03 7.39 8.58
N GLY A 166 17.23 6.43 9.50
CA GLY A 166 17.35 6.67 10.93
C GLY A 166 16.16 6.12 11.74
N ARG A 167 16.34 6.01 13.07
CA ARG A 167 15.38 5.44 14.04
C ARG A 167 15.10 3.94 13.81
N ASP A 168 14.07 3.61 13.03
CA ASP A 168 13.65 2.27 12.60
C ASP A 168 13.46 2.20 11.08
N VAL A 169 14.04 3.16 10.35
CA VAL A 169 14.09 3.22 8.88
C VAL A 169 15.52 2.92 8.42
N ASP A 170 15.76 1.64 8.15
CA ASP A 170 16.96 0.97 7.65
C ASP A 170 16.99 0.82 6.12
N ASP A 171 15.84 0.61 5.49
CA ASP A 171 15.71 0.40 4.04
C ASP A 171 15.72 1.67 3.17
N ALA A 172 15.98 2.85 3.75
CA ALA A 172 15.92 4.11 3.01
C ALA A 172 17.05 4.21 1.95
N PRO A 173 16.76 4.64 0.70
CA PRO A 173 17.78 4.78 -0.33
C PRO A 173 18.92 5.73 0.07
N LEU A 174 20.15 5.35 -0.26
CA LEU A 174 21.33 6.19 -0.03
C LEU A 174 21.30 7.45 -0.92
N PRO A 175 21.98 8.56 -0.54
CA PRO A 175 22.06 9.79 -1.35
C PRO A 175 22.43 9.55 -2.82
N GLN A 176 23.23 8.53 -3.11
CA GLN A 176 23.62 8.11 -4.47
C GLN A 176 22.42 7.77 -5.37
N ALA A 177 21.34 7.21 -4.83
CA ALA A 177 20.11 6.91 -5.58
C ALA A 177 19.44 8.19 -6.13
N TYR A 178 19.58 9.30 -5.39
CA TYR A 178 19.09 10.63 -5.78
C TYR A 178 20.04 11.35 -6.74
N GLY A 179 21.16 10.73 -7.13
CA GLY A 179 22.09 11.24 -8.14
C GLY A 179 23.27 12.03 -7.58
N PHE A 180 23.61 11.87 -6.30
CA PHE A 180 24.90 12.31 -5.75
C PHE A 180 26.04 11.33 -6.12
N ASP A 181 27.27 11.82 -6.25
CA ASP A 181 28.50 11.00 -6.36
C ASP A 181 29.08 10.73 -4.97
N GLU A 182 29.35 11.79 -4.21
CA GLU A 182 29.87 11.70 -2.84
C GLU A 182 28.81 12.14 -1.80
N SER A 183 28.79 11.49 -0.64
CA SER A 183 27.95 11.92 0.47
C SER A 183 28.58 11.66 1.84
N LEU A 184 28.37 12.59 2.78
CA LEU A 184 28.62 12.39 4.22
C LEU A 184 27.45 13.00 5.00
N VAL A 185 26.66 12.18 5.67
CA VAL A 185 25.38 12.60 6.29
C VAL A 185 25.43 12.65 7.82
N SER A 186 24.35 13.12 8.45
CA SER A 186 24.15 13.07 9.91
C SER A 186 23.31 11.84 10.31
N PHE A 187 22.91 11.75 11.58
CA PHE A 187 22.12 10.65 12.13
C PHE A 187 20.74 10.42 11.47
N GLU A 188 20.20 11.41 10.75
CA GLU A 188 18.97 11.31 9.95
C GLU A 188 19.33 11.09 8.48
N GLY A 189 19.86 9.90 8.19
CA GLY A 189 20.38 9.46 6.90
C GLY A 189 21.05 8.09 7.01
N LEU A 190 21.48 7.53 5.87
CA LEU A 190 22.22 6.27 5.76
C LEU A 190 23.43 6.43 4.83
N GLY A 191 24.38 5.50 4.92
CA GLY A 191 25.70 5.59 4.29
C GLY A 191 26.76 6.18 5.23
N ASP A 192 27.85 6.72 4.67
CA ASP A 192 28.93 7.35 5.44
C ASP A 192 28.37 8.51 6.29
N ARG A 193 28.64 8.50 7.60
CA ARG A 193 27.97 9.34 8.61
C ARG A 193 28.91 9.91 9.67
N ILE A 194 28.59 11.12 10.10
CA ILE A 194 29.13 11.73 11.32
C ILE A 194 28.05 11.78 12.41
N LEU A 195 28.36 11.25 13.59
CA LEU A 195 27.41 11.03 14.67
C LEU A 195 27.85 11.76 15.97
N PRO A 196 27.05 12.70 16.50
CA PRO A 196 27.30 13.32 17.80
C PRO A 196 26.79 12.47 18.96
N PRO A 197 27.25 12.63 20.21
CA PRO A 197 26.71 11.90 21.36
C PRO A 197 25.20 12.13 21.53
N GLY A 198 24.41 11.06 21.47
CA GLY A 198 22.96 11.16 21.64
C GLY A 198 22.20 9.85 21.38
N GLY A 199 20.95 9.78 21.84
CA GLY A 199 20.10 8.61 21.65
C GLY A 199 19.77 8.32 20.18
N LEU A 200 19.46 9.37 19.40
CA LEU A 200 19.18 9.25 17.96
C LEU A 200 20.42 8.81 17.17
N SER A 201 21.62 9.21 17.59
CA SER A 201 22.88 8.76 16.99
C SER A 201 23.14 7.28 17.26
N LYS A 202 22.92 6.80 18.48
CA LYS A 202 23.00 5.36 18.81
C LYS A 202 21.99 4.53 18.03
N GLN A 203 20.79 5.06 17.80
CA GLN A 203 19.80 4.43 16.91
C GLN A 203 20.31 4.40 15.46
N SER A 204 20.83 5.52 14.93
CA SER A 204 21.39 5.58 13.57
C SER A 204 22.56 4.60 13.38
N GLU A 205 23.45 4.49 14.36
CA GLU A 205 24.55 3.53 14.38
C GLU A 205 24.06 2.07 14.34
N ALA A 206 23.02 1.75 15.11
CA ALA A 206 22.46 0.40 15.18
C ALA A 206 21.81 -0.11 13.87
N LEU A 207 21.49 0.78 12.93
CA LEU A 207 20.96 0.38 11.61
C LEU A 207 22.03 -0.19 10.66
N GLY A 208 23.32 -0.05 10.98
CA GLY A 208 24.38 -0.35 10.01
C GLY A 208 24.40 0.63 8.83
N HIS A 209 24.97 0.22 7.69
CA HIS A 209 25.23 1.00 6.46
C HIS A 209 26.34 2.09 6.56
N GLY A 210 27.41 1.93 5.76
CA GLY A 210 28.47 2.93 5.59
C GLY A 210 29.44 3.07 6.78
N LYS A 211 30.41 3.98 6.65
CA LYS A 211 31.40 4.27 7.70
C LYS A 211 30.85 5.28 8.70
N ILE A 212 31.02 5.00 9.98
CA ILE A 212 30.59 5.87 11.07
C ILE A 212 31.81 6.55 11.70
N GLN A 213 31.73 7.87 11.87
CA GLN A 213 32.67 8.67 12.63
C GLN A 213 31.92 9.34 13.80
N HIS A 214 32.32 9.04 15.03
CA HIS A 214 31.80 9.74 16.22
C HIS A 214 32.63 11.00 16.49
N VAL A 215 31.97 12.13 16.74
CA VAL A 215 32.57 13.48 16.93
C VAL A 215 31.71 14.31 17.88
N GLU A 216 32.21 15.41 18.43
CA GLU A 216 31.34 16.37 19.13
C GLU A 216 30.51 17.22 18.15
N LYS A 217 29.31 17.66 18.57
CA LYS A 217 28.39 18.40 17.66
C LYS A 217 29.03 19.65 17.05
N HIS A 218 29.90 20.36 17.79
CA HIS A 218 30.61 21.55 17.29
C HIS A 218 31.72 21.25 16.28
N GLU A 219 32.12 19.98 16.09
CA GLU A 219 33.12 19.55 15.11
C GLU A 219 32.48 19.20 13.75
N MET A 220 31.22 18.74 13.75
CA MET A 220 30.53 18.21 12.56
C MET A 220 30.64 19.11 11.32
N THR A 221 30.35 20.40 11.48
CA THR A 221 30.36 21.36 10.36
C THR A 221 31.75 21.71 9.86
N ALA A 222 32.79 21.62 10.70
CA ALA A 222 34.16 21.71 10.22
C ALA A 222 34.46 20.59 9.21
N ILE A 223 33.98 19.37 9.50
CA ILE A 223 34.18 18.18 8.66
C ILE A 223 33.33 18.24 7.37
N TYR A 224 32.07 18.70 7.44
CA TYR A 224 31.25 18.93 6.24
C TYR A 224 31.86 20.00 5.33
N VAL A 225 32.45 21.06 5.91
CA VAL A 225 33.19 22.09 5.17
C VAL A 225 34.50 21.54 4.60
N ASP A 226 35.26 20.73 5.34
CA ASP A 226 36.50 20.12 4.86
C ASP A 226 36.25 19.19 3.67
N ARG A 227 35.19 18.37 3.72
CA ARG A 227 34.73 17.56 2.57
C ARG A 227 34.30 18.41 1.39
N THR A 228 33.58 19.51 1.64
CA THR A 228 33.18 20.45 0.58
C THR A 228 34.41 21.07 -0.10
N ILE A 229 35.40 21.49 0.68
CA ILE A 229 36.66 22.08 0.20
C ILE A 229 37.49 21.06 -0.59
N ASP A 230 37.62 19.83 -0.10
CA ASP A 230 38.33 18.74 -0.81
C ASP A 230 37.63 18.38 -2.13
N PHE A 231 36.31 18.26 -2.12
CA PHE A 231 35.50 18.01 -3.31
C PHE A 231 35.68 19.13 -4.36
N ILE A 232 35.56 20.40 -3.95
CA ILE A 232 35.76 21.57 -4.83
C ILE A 232 37.19 21.59 -5.39
N ARG A 233 38.21 21.25 -4.61
CA ARG A 233 39.60 21.14 -5.10
C ARG A 233 39.76 20.04 -6.14
N ARG A 234 39.21 18.85 -5.90
CA ARG A 234 39.24 17.72 -6.86
C ARG A 234 38.48 18.01 -8.14
N HIS A 235 37.45 18.84 -8.08
CA HIS A 235 36.57 19.15 -9.19
C HIS A 235 36.75 20.57 -9.77
N GLN A 236 37.79 21.31 -9.38
CA GLN A 236 38.05 22.70 -9.81
C GLN A 236 38.09 22.89 -11.35
N ASP A 237 38.57 21.87 -12.07
CA ASP A 237 38.72 21.84 -13.53
C ASP A 237 37.46 21.29 -14.25
N SER A 238 36.35 21.14 -13.51
CA SER A 238 35.07 20.58 -13.96
C SER A 238 33.89 21.33 -13.33
N SER A 239 32.68 21.11 -13.84
CA SER A 239 31.49 21.74 -13.27
C SER A 239 30.92 20.92 -12.12
N PHE A 240 30.60 21.55 -10.99
CA PHE A 240 30.14 20.86 -9.78
C PHE A 240 28.86 21.43 -9.15
N TYR A 241 28.09 20.55 -8.52
CA TYR A 241 26.86 20.86 -7.81
C TYR A 241 26.93 20.29 -6.38
N VAL A 242 26.85 21.15 -5.37
CA VAL A 242 27.02 20.77 -3.96
C VAL A 242 25.82 21.18 -3.10
N HIS A 243 25.32 20.24 -2.30
CA HIS A 243 24.49 20.50 -1.12
C HIS A 243 25.40 20.54 0.12
N LEU A 244 25.46 21.70 0.81
CA LEU A 244 26.14 21.86 2.11
C LEU A 244 25.10 22.19 3.19
N TRP A 245 24.66 21.17 3.91
CA TRP A 245 23.38 21.15 4.62
C TRP A 245 23.58 21.11 6.14
N LEU A 246 23.85 22.27 6.74
CA LEU A 246 24.38 22.43 8.10
C LEU A 246 23.36 22.23 9.23
N ASN A 247 23.87 21.88 10.42
CA ASN A 247 23.08 21.56 11.61
C ASN A 247 23.67 22.10 12.94
N ASP A 248 24.57 23.10 12.90
CA ASP A 248 25.15 23.76 14.10
C ASP A 248 24.05 24.39 14.95
N VAL A 249 23.26 25.27 14.31
CA VAL A 249 22.23 26.10 14.95
C VAL A 249 20.90 25.37 15.13
N HIS A 250 20.77 24.13 14.62
CA HIS A 250 19.70 23.21 15.03
C HIS A 250 19.69 23.08 16.55
N ASP A 251 18.51 22.95 17.12
CA ASP A 251 18.28 22.80 18.55
C ASP A 251 19.24 21.80 19.25
N GLY A 252 19.58 22.11 20.50
CA GLY A 252 20.61 21.41 21.28
C GLY A 252 21.99 21.97 20.98
N HIS A 253 22.19 23.27 21.18
CA HIS A 253 23.44 23.98 20.91
C HIS A 253 24.54 23.54 21.88
N ASN A 254 25.63 22.97 21.34
CA ASN A 254 26.74 22.40 22.11
C ASN A 254 28.10 22.94 21.64
N PRO A 255 28.37 24.25 21.79
CA PRO A 255 29.68 24.83 21.51
C PRO A 255 30.75 24.27 22.46
N SER A 256 32.01 24.30 22.05
CA SER A 256 33.14 24.08 22.98
C SER A 256 33.32 25.28 23.92
N ASP A 257 34.04 25.09 25.03
CA ASP A 257 34.31 26.17 26.00
C ASP A 257 34.99 27.39 25.35
N GLU A 258 35.91 27.16 24.39
CA GLU A 258 36.56 28.24 23.63
C GLU A 258 35.58 28.99 22.72
N GLN A 259 34.61 28.29 22.11
CA GLN A 259 33.56 28.89 21.29
C GLN A 259 32.53 29.66 22.12
N LEU A 260 32.24 29.20 23.34
CA LEU A 260 31.24 29.81 24.23
C LEU A 260 31.78 31.07 24.93
N LYS A 261 33.05 31.05 25.35
CA LYS A 261 33.70 32.11 26.13
C LYS A 261 33.50 33.56 25.65
N PRO A 262 33.48 33.89 24.34
CA PRO A 262 33.20 35.26 23.88
C PRO A 262 31.75 35.73 24.14
N PHE A 263 30.82 34.79 24.41
CA PHE A 263 29.38 35.04 24.51
C PHE A 263 28.82 34.89 25.93
N GLU A 264 29.64 34.52 26.92
CA GLU A 264 29.24 34.37 28.34
C GLU A 264 28.64 35.67 28.94
N SER A 265 28.91 36.83 28.34
CA SER A 265 28.41 38.15 28.77
C SER A 265 27.45 38.82 27.78
N THR A 266 26.97 38.15 26.73
CA THR A 266 26.08 38.78 25.72
C THR A 266 24.59 38.71 26.06
N SER A 267 24.20 37.86 27.01
CA SER A 267 22.81 37.75 27.49
C SER A 267 22.76 37.03 28.83
N ASP A 268 21.80 37.37 29.69
CA ASP A 268 21.47 36.57 30.89
C ASP A 268 20.83 35.21 30.53
N ASN A 269 20.44 34.99 29.28
CA ASN A 269 19.88 33.74 28.77
C ASN A 269 21.00 32.79 28.27
N PRO A 270 21.34 31.71 29.00
CA PRO A 270 22.45 30.82 28.63
C PRO A 270 22.19 30.02 27.35
N PHE A 271 20.94 29.89 26.91
CA PHE A 271 20.61 29.27 25.63
C PHE A 271 20.92 30.20 24.46
N VAL A 272 20.74 31.52 24.63
CA VAL A 272 21.12 32.54 23.65
C VAL A 272 22.65 32.63 23.54
N GLN A 273 23.39 32.60 24.65
CA GLN A 273 24.86 32.53 24.64
C GLN A 273 25.38 31.36 23.80
N LYS A 274 24.84 30.15 24.02
CA LYS A 274 25.23 28.94 23.27
C LYS A 274 24.81 28.97 21.81
N PHE A 275 23.64 29.52 21.50
CA PHE A 275 23.18 29.74 20.13
C PHE A 275 24.11 30.70 19.37
N TYR A 276 24.48 31.83 19.98
CA TYR A 276 25.41 32.80 19.42
C TYR A 276 26.80 32.21 19.17
N ALA A 277 27.31 31.39 20.09
CA ALA A 277 28.57 30.67 19.91
C ALA A 277 28.57 29.72 18.69
N VAL A 278 27.50 28.93 18.49
CA VAL A 278 27.40 28.03 17.32
C VAL A 278 27.09 28.77 16.03
N LEU A 279 26.37 29.90 16.07
CA LEU A 279 26.12 30.77 14.92
C LEU A 279 27.41 31.42 14.40
N ALA A 280 28.22 31.98 15.31
CA ALA A 280 29.54 32.53 14.97
C ALA A 280 30.53 31.44 14.50
N ASN A 281 30.40 30.21 15.03
CA ASN A 281 31.14 29.06 14.51
C ASN A 281 30.74 28.73 13.07
N MET A 282 29.43 28.64 12.79
CA MET A 282 28.89 28.34 11.47
C MET A 282 29.31 29.37 10.42
N ASP A 283 29.21 30.68 10.72
CA ASP A 283 29.66 31.76 9.84
C ASP A 283 31.16 31.62 9.50
N ARG A 284 32.01 31.40 10.51
CA ARG A 284 33.45 31.18 10.32
C ARG A 284 33.75 29.96 9.45
N GLN A 285 32.97 28.87 9.59
CA GLN A 285 33.16 27.67 8.78
C GLN A 285 32.69 27.88 7.33
N LEU A 286 31.58 28.58 7.10
CA LEU A 286 31.12 28.96 5.75
C LEU A 286 32.10 29.92 5.06
N GLY A 287 32.71 30.83 5.81
CA GLY A 287 33.82 31.67 5.33
C GLY A 287 34.94 30.87 4.65
N ARG A 288 35.32 29.72 5.22
CA ARG A 288 36.36 28.85 4.65
C ARG A 288 35.99 28.30 3.27
N VAL A 289 34.71 28.03 3.00
CA VAL A 289 34.24 27.56 1.68
C VAL A 289 34.26 28.73 0.67
N ILE A 290 33.79 29.90 1.09
CA ILE A 290 33.74 31.10 0.25
C ILE A 290 35.16 31.55 -0.12
N ASP A 291 36.05 31.66 0.85
CA ASP A 291 37.44 32.04 0.66
C ASP A 291 38.22 30.99 -0.15
N GLU A 292 37.90 29.70 -0.05
CA GLU A 292 38.51 28.67 -0.92
C GLU A 292 38.05 28.80 -2.37
N ILE A 293 36.76 29.04 -2.63
CA ILE A 293 36.22 29.30 -3.98
C ILE A 293 36.88 30.54 -4.60
N ASP A 294 37.12 31.58 -3.80
CA ASP A 294 37.84 32.79 -4.21
C ASP A 294 39.33 32.50 -4.46
N ARG A 295 40.00 31.75 -3.56
CA ARG A 295 41.42 31.36 -3.63
C ARG A 295 41.74 30.47 -4.83
N LEU A 296 40.79 29.65 -5.27
CA LEU A 296 40.88 28.84 -6.48
C LEU A 296 40.51 29.62 -7.76
N GLY A 297 40.06 30.87 -7.64
CA GLY A 297 39.64 31.70 -8.78
C GLY A 297 38.28 31.31 -9.38
N LEU A 298 37.52 30.43 -8.72
CA LEU A 298 36.28 29.84 -9.22
C LEU A 298 35.08 30.79 -9.10
N ALA A 299 35.17 31.83 -8.25
CA ALA A 299 34.07 32.71 -7.88
C ALA A 299 33.22 33.23 -9.07
N ALA A 300 33.83 33.72 -10.14
CA ALA A 300 33.11 34.24 -11.31
C ALA A 300 32.30 33.19 -12.09
N ASN A 301 32.57 31.89 -11.89
CA ASN A 301 31.80 30.77 -12.42
C ASN A 301 31.00 30.01 -11.35
N THR A 302 30.92 30.50 -10.11
CA THR A 302 30.23 29.81 -9.02
C THR A 302 29.08 30.64 -8.44
N LEU A 303 27.88 30.07 -8.50
CA LEU A 303 26.70 30.55 -7.79
C LEU A 303 26.66 29.93 -6.39
N ILE A 304 26.91 30.74 -5.37
CA ILE A 304 26.72 30.38 -3.96
C ILE A 304 25.34 30.87 -3.53
N VAL A 305 24.51 30.00 -2.93
CA VAL A 305 23.21 30.36 -2.36
C VAL A 305 23.14 29.87 -0.91
N VAL A 306 22.81 30.77 0.02
CA VAL A 306 22.59 30.46 1.45
C VAL A 306 21.13 30.75 1.81
N THR A 307 20.48 29.81 2.50
CA THR A 307 19.17 30.01 3.12
C THR A 307 18.97 29.03 4.31
N SER A 308 17.84 29.12 5.00
CA SER A 308 17.43 28.15 6.02
C SER A 308 16.33 27.21 5.52
N ASP A 309 16.11 26.07 6.20
CA ASP A 309 15.02 25.13 5.93
C ASP A 309 13.74 25.40 6.78
N ASN A 310 13.84 26.16 7.88
CA ASN A 310 12.70 26.59 8.70
C ASN A 310 13.09 27.72 9.68
N GLY A 311 12.08 28.39 10.25
CA GLY A 311 12.30 29.41 11.30
C GLY A 311 12.97 28.87 12.57
N PRO A 312 13.31 29.75 13.53
CA PRO A 312 14.13 29.39 14.68
C PRO A 312 13.37 28.48 15.65
N THR A 313 14.11 27.77 16.52
CA THR A 313 13.56 26.81 17.49
C THR A 313 12.43 27.38 18.36
N ALA A 314 11.46 26.53 18.71
CA ALA A 314 10.23 26.88 19.41
C ALA A 314 9.86 25.92 20.57
N TRP A 315 10.81 25.12 21.06
CA TRP A 315 10.56 24.12 22.11
C TRP A 315 10.05 24.74 23.43
N PRO A 316 8.98 24.20 24.05
CA PRO A 316 8.46 24.66 25.33
C PRO A 316 9.47 24.70 26.48
N ARG A 317 10.49 23.82 26.46
CA ARG A 317 11.54 23.71 27.49
C ARG A 317 12.25 25.03 27.83
N TYR A 318 12.27 25.99 26.90
CA TYR A 318 12.87 27.30 27.14
C TYR A 318 12.00 28.13 28.07
N GLU A 319 10.70 28.19 27.80
CA GLU A 319 9.72 28.89 28.65
C GLU A 319 9.56 28.19 30.01
N GLU A 320 9.61 26.84 30.03
CA GLU A 320 9.66 26.03 31.26
C GLU A 320 10.90 26.33 32.13
N ALA A 321 12.03 26.68 31.50
CA ALA A 321 13.25 27.12 32.18
C ALA A 321 13.26 28.63 32.54
N GLY A 322 12.20 29.37 32.20
CA GLY A 322 12.07 30.82 32.46
C GLY A 322 12.71 31.74 31.41
N TYR A 323 13.00 31.24 30.20
CA TYR A 323 13.72 31.97 29.14
C TYR A 323 12.97 31.99 27.81
N ASP A 324 13.16 33.05 27.01
CA ASP A 324 12.78 33.02 25.60
C ASP A 324 13.63 32.00 24.81
N ALA A 325 13.02 31.37 23.81
CA ALA A 325 13.71 30.44 22.92
C ALA A 325 14.75 31.19 22.05
N PRO A 326 15.98 30.66 21.90
CA PRO A 326 17.04 31.32 21.13
C PRO A 326 16.72 31.39 19.63
N GLY A 327 17.27 32.39 18.96
CA GLY A 327 17.01 32.70 17.55
C GLY A 327 15.86 33.69 17.32
N SER A 328 15.87 34.35 16.16
CA SER A 328 15.17 35.60 15.86
C SER A 328 14.36 35.52 14.57
N THR A 329 13.11 35.98 14.64
CA THR A 329 12.19 36.06 13.49
C THR A 329 12.16 37.47 12.87
N ALA A 330 13.07 38.36 13.30
CA ALA A 330 13.01 39.81 13.02
C ALA A 330 11.66 40.48 13.40
N GLY A 331 10.91 39.90 14.34
CA GLY A 331 9.59 40.39 14.76
C GLY A 331 8.43 39.96 13.88
N MET A 332 8.63 38.98 12.99
CA MET A 332 7.55 38.25 12.31
C MET A 332 6.92 37.23 13.27
N ARG A 333 5.59 37.02 13.15
CA ARG A 333 4.81 36.06 13.95
C ARG A 333 5.17 34.61 13.57
N GLY A 334 5.03 33.68 14.52
CA GLY A 334 5.41 32.27 14.33
C GLY A 334 6.91 32.02 14.41
N ARG A 335 7.28 30.76 14.63
CA ARG A 335 8.65 30.22 14.67
C ARG A 335 8.64 28.85 13.97
N LYS A 336 9.64 27.96 14.15
CA LYS A 336 9.52 26.55 13.69
C LYS A 336 8.16 25.97 14.11
N TRP A 337 7.56 25.15 13.24
CA TRP A 337 6.21 24.58 13.39
C TRP A 337 5.03 25.57 13.20
N SER A 338 5.23 26.70 12.53
CA SER A 338 4.16 27.66 12.19
C SER A 338 4.18 28.09 10.72
N LEU A 339 3.02 28.13 10.07
CA LEU A 339 2.87 28.70 8.72
C LEU A 339 2.85 30.24 8.69
N TYR A 340 2.96 30.90 9.85
CA TYR A 340 3.20 32.35 9.88
C TYR A 340 4.62 32.70 9.41
N GLU A 341 4.82 33.94 8.97
CA GLU A 341 6.05 34.42 8.30
C GLU A 341 7.34 34.01 9.04
N GLY A 342 7.41 34.15 10.36
CA GLY A 342 8.59 33.80 11.17
C GLY A 342 8.93 32.29 11.21
N GLY A 343 8.05 31.42 10.73
CA GLY A 343 8.30 29.98 10.57
C GLY A 343 8.70 29.54 9.16
N ILE A 344 8.33 30.30 8.10
CA ILE A 344 8.50 29.90 6.70
C ILE A 344 9.20 30.91 5.78
N ARG A 345 9.33 32.19 6.15
CA ARG A 345 10.01 33.23 5.37
C ARG A 345 11.47 33.33 5.79
N MET A 346 12.36 32.81 4.96
CA MET A 346 13.79 32.69 5.25
C MET A 346 14.61 33.69 4.42
N PRO A 347 15.79 34.12 4.90
CA PRO A 347 16.63 35.05 4.17
C PRO A 347 17.44 34.26 3.15
N LEU A 348 17.24 34.52 1.86
CA LEU A 348 18.07 33.95 0.80
C LEU A 348 19.14 34.97 0.41
N ILE A 349 20.41 34.59 0.55
CA ILE A 349 21.57 35.34 0.09
C ILE A 349 22.18 34.58 -1.09
N ALA A 350 22.49 35.26 -2.19
CA ALA A 350 23.12 34.65 -3.36
C ALA A 350 24.28 35.50 -3.89
N ARG A 351 25.44 34.89 -4.13
CA ARG A 351 26.66 35.52 -4.65
C ARG A 351 27.11 34.81 -5.91
N TRP A 352 27.30 35.58 -6.98
CA TRP A 352 27.92 35.12 -8.24
C TRP A 352 28.54 36.34 -8.95
N PRO A 353 29.82 36.67 -8.68
CA PRO A 353 30.45 37.89 -9.16
C PRO A 353 30.42 38.03 -10.68
N GLY A 354 30.06 39.21 -11.17
CA GLY A 354 29.90 39.49 -12.60
C GLY A 354 28.59 39.01 -13.23
N LYS A 355 27.71 38.35 -12.47
CA LYS A 355 26.33 37.99 -12.89
C LYS A 355 25.27 38.59 -11.98
N ILE A 356 25.47 38.48 -10.66
CA ILE A 356 24.61 39.08 -9.64
C ILE A 356 25.15 40.48 -9.30
N PRO A 357 24.32 41.53 -9.25
CA PRO A 357 24.72 42.85 -8.78
C PRO A 357 24.99 42.82 -7.27
N ALA A 358 26.18 43.24 -6.86
CA ALA A 358 26.60 43.32 -5.46
C ALA A 358 25.79 44.34 -4.63
N GLY A 359 25.73 44.12 -3.31
CA GLY A 359 25.06 44.97 -2.33
C GLY A 359 23.54 45.08 -2.49
N ARG A 360 22.92 44.18 -3.27
CA ARG A 360 21.53 44.35 -3.69
C ARG A 360 20.56 43.70 -2.69
N ILE A 361 19.45 44.37 -2.42
CA ILE A 361 18.33 43.82 -1.66
C ILE A 361 17.10 43.81 -2.58
N ASP A 362 16.49 42.64 -2.78
CA ASP A 362 15.18 42.53 -3.43
C ASP A 362 14.10 42.36 -2.35
N THR A 363 13.24 43.37 -2.25
CA THR A 363 12.08 43.42 -1.35
C THR A 363 10.76 43.11 -2.03
N THR A 364 10.78 42.66 -3.29
CA THR A 364 9.61 42.58 -4.19
C THR A 364 9.41 41.22 -4.84
N SER A 365 10.47 40.50 -5.20
CA SER A 365 10.39 39.17 -5.80
C SER A 365 10.05 38.10 -4.78
N VAL A 366 8.99 37.31 -5.03
CA VAL A 366 8.54 36.23 -4.14
C VAL A 366 9.01 34.88 -4.69
N MET A 367 9.96 34.25 -4.00
CA MET A 367 10.59 32.97 -4.38
C MET A 367 10.33 31.89 -3.32
N SER A 368 10.39 30.62 -3.70
CA SER A 368 10.16 29.48 -2.81
C SER A 368 11.17 28.35 -3.04
N ALA A 369 11.34 27.44 -2.08
CA ALA A 369 12.31 26.35 -2.17
C ALA A 369 12.04 25.42 -3.39
N VAL A 370 10.77 25.19 -3.75
CA VAL A 370 10.41 24.49 -5.01
C VAL A 370 10.95 25.15 -6.28
N ASP A 371 11.26 26.45 -6.26
CA ASP A 371 11.81 27.14 -7.43
C ASP A 371 13.29 26.85 -7.66
N LEU A 372 14.01 26.34 -6.66
CA LEU A 372 15.47 26.21 -6.74
C LEU A 372 15.88 25.30 -7.90
N LEU A 373 15.25 24.14 -8.07
CA LEU A 373 15.52 23.24 -9.20
C LEU A 373 15.30 23.92 -10.57
N PRO A 374 14.10 24.43 -10.95
CA PRO A 374 13.90 25.08 -12.24
C PRO A 374 14.69 26.39 -12.40
N THR A 375 15.03 27.08 -11.31
CA THR A 375 15.90 28.26 -11.31
C THR A 375 17.34 27.89 -11.65
N PHE A 376 17.91 26.88 -10.99
CA PHE A 376 19.26 26.40 -11.25
C PHE A 376 19.40 25.81 -12.65
N CYS A 377 18.43 25.02 -13.11
CA CYS A 377 18.40 24.54 -14.49
C CYS A 377 18.43 25.69 -15.51
N SER A 378 17.61 26.73 -15.29
CA SER A 378 17.56 27.92 -16.13
C SER A 378 18.88 28.72 -16.13
N LEU A 379 19.48 28.96 -14.96
CA LEU A 379 20.73 29.70 -14.82
C LEU A 379 21.96 28.94 -15.35
N ALA A 380 21.95 27.60 -15.28
CA ALA A 380 23.01 26.75 -15.80
C ALA A 380 22.83 26.35 -17.27
N ASN A 381 21.70 26.70 -17.90
CA ASN A 381 21.28 26.19 -19.22
C ASN A 381 21.26 24.64 -19.27
N VAL A 382 20.79 24.03 -18.18
CA VAL A 382 20.56 22.58 -18.05
C VAL A 382 19.07 22.28 -18.33
N PRO A 383 18.74 21.21 -19.07
CA PRO A 383 17.34 20.84 -19.31
C PRO A 383 16.58 20.59 -17.99
N VAL A 384 15.42 21.23 -17.85
CA VAL A 384 14.45 20.93 -16.79
C VAL A 384 13.97 19.46 -16.97
N PRO A 385 13.82 18.67 -15.89
CA PRO A 385 13.35 17.28 -15.99
C PRO A 385 11.95 17.19 -16.62
N ARG A 386 11.65 16.04 -17.23
CA ARG A 386 10.33 15.76 -17.86
C ARG A 386 9.17 15.62 -16.86
N ALA A 387 9.44 15.59 -15.57
CA ALA A 387 8.42 15.55 -14.52
C ALA A 387 7.71 16.90 -14.37
N GLU A 388 6.45 16.88 -13.98
CA GLU A 388 5.70 18.11 -13.67
C GLU A 388 6.27 18.77 -12.41
N LEU A 389 6.66 20.04 -12.49
CA LEU A 389 7.19 20.82 -11.36
C LEU A 389 6.17 21.83 -10.84
N ASP A 390 6.14 22.03 -9.53
CA ASP A 390 5.33 23.06 -8.87
C ASP A 390 6.08 24.41 -8.80
N GLY A 391 7.41 24.36 -8.71
CA GLY A 391 8.27 25.54 -8.79
C GLY A 391 8.24 26.23 -10.15
N VAL A 392 8.71 27.47 -10.20
CA VAL A 392 8.94 28.22 -11.45
C VAL A 392 10.36 28.79 -11.44
N SER A 393 10.96 29.04 -12.60
CA SER A 393 12.28 29.68 -12.64
C SER A 393 12.17 31.12 -12.16
N MET A 394 12.87 31.45 -11.08
CA MET A 394 13.01 32.79 -10.50
C MET A 394 14.40 33.39 -10.79
N GLY A 395 15.05 32.95 -11.88
CA GLY A 395 16.45 33.28 -12.19
C GLY A 395 16.70 34.77 -12.41
N GLU A 396 15.73 35.50 -12.95
CA GLU A 396 15.88 36.95 -13.17
C GLU A 396 15.95 37.72 -11.84
N SER A 397 15.21 37.27 -10.82
CA SER A 397 15.28 37.79 -9.44
C SER A 397 16.68 37.61 -8.84
N LEU A 398 17.28 36.42 -8.96
CA LEU A 398 18.66 36.20 -8.49
C LEU A 398 19.67 37.06 -9.25
N LEU A 399 19.48 37.26 -10.56
CA LEU A 399 20.25 38.22 -11.37
C LEU A 399 19.87 39.70 -11.10
N GLY A 400 19.07 39.97 -10.07
CA GLY A 400 18.73 41.29 -9.57
C GLY A 400 17.63 42.03 -10.33
N LYS A 401 16.89 41.39 -11.23
CA LYS A 401 15.74 41.99 -11.91
C LYS A 401 14.45 41.55 -11.19
N PRO A 402 13.70 42.47 -10.55
CA PRO A 402 12.45 42.13 -9.87
C PRO A 402 11.51 41.29 -10.75
N GLN A 403 11.11 40.12 -10.24
CA GLN A 403 10.34 39.13 -10.99
C GLN A 403 9.04 38.80 -10.26
N VAL A 404 7.92 39.04 -10.94
CA VAL A 404 6.59 38.62 -10.45
C VAL A 404 6.45 37.10 -10.64
N ARG A 405 6.03 36.41 -9.58
CA ARG A 405 5.76 34.97 -9.59
C ARG A 405 4.50 34.65 -10.42
N ALA A 406 4.58 33.67 -11.30
CA ALA A 406 3.49 33.30 -12.21
C ALA A 406 2.41 32.34 -11.63
N ARG A 407 2.65 31.74 -10.46
CA ARG A 407 1.74 30.81 -9.76
C ARG A 407 1.71 31.13 -8.25
N PRO A 408 0.61 30.90 -7.52
CA PRO A 408 0.63 30.96 -6.06
C PRO A 408 1.67 30.02 -5.42
N ILE A 409 2.01 30.27 -4.16
CA ILE A 409 2.71 29.29 -3.30
C ILE A 409 1.67 28.69 -2.35
N MET A 410 1.75 27.37 -2.11
CA MET A 410 0.87 26.63 -1.20
C MET A 410 1.67 25.85 -0.17
N TRP A 411 1.09 25.65 1.02
CA TRP A 411 1.69 24.93 2.15
C TRP A 411 0.67 24.02 2.82
N GLU A 412 1.17 22.90 3.36
CA GLU A 412 0.45 22.02 4.27
C GLU A 412 1.36 21.70 5.46
N TYR A 413 0.86 21.86 6.70
CA TYR A 413 1.55 21.47 7.92
C TYR A 413 0.56 21.26 9.08
N GLY A 414 0.45 20.04 9.62
CA GLY A 414 -0.13 19.79 10.94
C GLY A 414 -1.64 19.62 11.01
N ARG A 415 -2.13 18.40 10.72
CA ARG A 415 -3.56 18.08 10.73
C ARG A 415 -4.15 17.82 12.12
N ASP A 416 -3.31 17.51 13.11
CA ASP A 416 -3.71 16.99 14.42
C ASP A 416 -2.65 17.24 15.52
N ALA A 417 -2.85 16.67 16.70
CA ALA A 417 -1.99 16.83 17.89
C ALA A 417 -0.68 16.00 17.87
N THR A 418 -0.45 15.13 16.87
CA THR A 418 0.81 14.37 16.70
C THR A 418 1.94 15.19 16.07
N TYR A 419 1.60 16.36 15.52
CA TYR A 419 2.55 17.33 14.98
C TYR A 419 3.05 18.27 16.08
N LEU A 420 4.30 18.72 15.93
CA LEU A 420 4.85 19.72 16.84
C LEU A 420 4.17 21.07 16.61
N GLN A 421 4.00 21.85 17.67
CA GLN A 421 3.33 23.16 17.65
C GLN A 421 4.14 24.14 18.53
N PRO A 422 4.22 25.43 18.19
CA PRO A 422 4.86 26.42 19.05
C PRO A 422 4.20 26.45 20.43
N ALA A 423 5.01 26.62 21.48
CA ALA A 423 4.53 26.69 22.87
C ALA A 423 3.38 27.71 23.02
N ARG A 424 3.64 28.96 22.57
CA ARG A 424 2.70 30.08 22.52
C ARG A 424 1.49 29.77 21.61
N PRO A 425 0.26 29.73 22.15
CA PRO A 425 -0.95 29.45 21.34
C PRO A 425 -1.18 30.45 20.20
N LEU A 426 -0.77 31.71 20.37
CA LEU A 426 -0.87 32.75 19.35
C LEU A 426 0.01 32.50 18.10
N ASP A 427 1.09 31.74 18.24
CA ASP A 427 2.01 31.42 17.15
C ASP A 427 1.64 30.12 16.41
N ARG A 428 0.61 29.40 16.87
CA ARG A 428 0.07 28.21 16.20
C ARG A 428 -0.80 28.66 15.02
N SER A 429 -0.39 28.33 13.79
CA SER A 429 -1.16 28.65 12.57
C SER A 429 -2.35 27.69 12.37
N PRO A 430 -3.27 27.98 11.43
CA PRO A 430 -4.02 26.96 10.72
C PRO A 430 -3.10 25.99 9.95
N ASN A 431 -3.65 24.87 9.47
CA ASN A 431 -2.84 23.79 8.87
C ASN A 431 -2.58 23.90 7.35
N LEU A 432 -3.32 24.73 6.64
CA LEU A 432 -3.06 25.09 5.24
C LEU A 432 -2.69 26.57 5.12
N ALA A 433 -1.85 26.90 4.14
CA ALA A 433 -1.66 28.28 3.70
C ALA A 433 -1.54 28.40 2.17
N ILE A 434 -1.92 29.57 1.64
CA ILE A 434 -1.71 29.99 0.24
C ILE A 434 -1.23 31.43 0.22
N ARG A 435 -0.28 31.75 -0.66
CA ARG A 435 0.16 33.12 -0.95
C ARG A 435 0.04 33.40 -2.45
N ASP A 436 -0.63 34.51 -2.76
CA ASP A 436 -0.89 35.00 -4.11
C ASP A 436 -0.66 36.52 -4.16
N GLY A 437 0.46 36.94 -4.75
CA GLY A 437 0.93 38.33 -4.68
C GLY A 437 1.20 38.77 -3.23
N ASN A 438 0.52 39.83 -2.78
CA ASN A 438 0.61 40.33 -1.40
C ASN A 438 -0.34 39.63 -0.43
N TRP A 439 -1.32 38.88 -0.93
CA TRP A 439 -2.32 38.21 -0.10
C TRP A 439 -1.80 36.87 0.37
N LYS A 440 -1.82 36.65 1.69
CA LYS A 440 -1.56 35.35 2.31
C LYS A 440 -2.78 34.94 3.12
N LEU A 441 -3.31 33.76 2.83
CA LEU A 441 -4.47 33.19 3.52
C LEU A 441 -4.06 31.89 4.19
N LEU A 442 -4.53 31.70 5.42
CA LEU A 442 -4.42 30.47 6.19
C LEU A 442 -5.82 30.00 6.58
N VAL A 443 -6.02 28.69 6.56
CA VAL A 443 -7.30 28.04 6.91
C VAL A 443 -7.02 26.62 7.36
N ASN A 444 -7.90 26.04 8.18
CA ASN A 444 -7.88 24.61 8.44
C ASN A 444 -8.51 23.85 7.25
N ASP A 445 -8.20 22.57 7.06
CA ASP A 445 -8.75 21.77 5.94
C ASP A 445 -10.23 21.40 6.09
N ASP A 446 -10.83 21.60 7.27
CA ASP A 446 -12.29 21.64 7.50
C ASP A 446 -12.94 22.99 7.11
N GLY A 447 -12.14 23.98 6.70
CA GLY A 447 -12.57 25.34 6.38
C GLY A 447 -12.69 26.28 7.58
N SER A 448 -12.43 25.81 8.80
CA SER A 448 -12.44 26.63 10.01
C SER A 448 -11.22 27.53 10.12
N ARG A 449 -11.28 28.51 11.05
CA ARG A 449 -10.18 29.44 11.37
C ARG A 449 -9.59 30.14 10.13
N LEU A 450 -10.47 30.73 9.32
CA LEU A 450 -10.13 31.51 8.14
C LEU A 450 -9.39 32.81 8.52
N GLU A 451 -8.12 32.89 8.18
CA GLU A 451 -7.25 34.07 8.40
C GLU A 451 -6.73 34.59 7.05
N LEU A 452 -6.88 35.90 6.78
CA LEU A 452 -6.32 36.56 5.59
C LEU A 452 -5.48 37.76 6.02
N TYR A 453 -4.28 37.88 5.43
CA TYR A 453 -3.31 38.94 5.69
C TYR A 453 -2.86 39.62 4.40
N ASP A 454 -2.69 40.94 4.47
CA ASP A 454 -2.06 41.76 3.42
C ASP A 454 -0.61 42.06 3.80
N LEU A 455 0.31 41.34 3.17
CA LEU A 455 1.75 41.45 3.38
C LEU A 455 2.36 42.72 2.75
N SER A 456 1.56 43.64 2.21
CA SER A 456 2.02 44.99 1.83
C SER A 456 1.81 46.06 2.90
N ASN A 457 0.97 45.77 3.91
CA ASN A 457 0.67 46.70 5.00
C ASN A 457 1.16 46.20 6.37
N SER A 458 1.37 44.89 6.56
CA SER A 458 2.05 44.35 7.75
C SER A 458 2.58 42.92 7.55
N ASP A 459 3.89 42.77 7.33
CA ASP A 459 4.66 41.50 7.29
C ASP A 459 4.61 40.66 8.60
N ARG A 460 3.74 41.00 9.55
CA ARG A 460 3.69 40.42 10.90
C ARG A 460 2.44 39.61 11.19
N GLU A 461 1.47 39.57 10.29
CA GLU A 461 0.27 38.71 10.38
C GLU A 461 -0.49 38.80 11.72
N TYR A 462 -0.63 40.00 12.31
CA TYR A 462 -1.38 40.21 13.56
C TYR A 462 -2.82 40.74 13.36
N GLU A 463 -3.17 41.27 12.18
CA GLU A 463 -4.53 41.72 11.86
C GLU A 463 -5.16 40.84 10.77
N ASN A 464 -6.14 40.00 11.15
CA ASN A 464 -6.91 39.22 10.18
C ASN A 464 -7.92 40.12 9.45
N VAL A 465 -7.71 40.35 8.16
CA VAL A 465 -8.54 41.21 7.31
C VAL A 465 -9.56 40.45 6.45
N ALA A 466 -9.78 39.15 6.71
CA ALA A 466 -10.71 38.31 5.92
C ALA A 466 -12.13 38.88 5.83
N GLY A 467 -12.64 39.49 6.91
CA GLY A 467 -13.95 40.16 6.93
C GLY A 467 -14.02 41.46 6.11
N LYS A 468 -12.88 42.09 5.81
CA LYS A 468 -12.78 43.29 4.96
C LYS A 468 -12.65 42.94 3.47
N HIS A 469 -12.09 41.77 3.15
CA HIS A 469 -11.79 41.31 1.79
C HIS A 469 -12.34 39.88 1.56
N ALA A 470 -13.64 39.70 1.80
CA ALA A 470 -14.29 38.40 1.79
C ALA A 470 -14.28 37.71 0.41
N ASP A 471 -14.19 38.48 -0.67
CA ASP A 471 -14.02 38.01 -2.05
C ASP A 471 -12.63 37.38 -2.26
N VAL A 472 -11.57 38.06 -1.80
CA VAL A 472 -10.19 37.56 -1.82
C VAL A 472 -10.06 36.33 -0.94
N ALA A 473 -10.62 36.38 0.27
CA ALA A 473 -10.62 35.25 1.20
C ALA A 473 -11.29 34.02 0.60
N LYS A 474 -12.49 34.18 0.01
CA LYS A 474 -13.22 33.09 -0.66
C LYS A 474 -12.47 32.53 -1.87
N ARG A 475 -11.87 33.39 -2.71
CA ARG A 475 -11.09 32.96 -3.88
C ARG A 475 -9.90 32.09 -3.47
N LEU A 476 -9.13 32.55 -2.49
CA LEU A 476 -7.92 31.87 -2.04
C LEU A 476 -8.22 30.60 -1.23
N SER A 477 -9.22 30.60 -0.34
CA SER A 477 -9.60 29.39 0.38
C SER A 477 -10.17 28.31 -0.55
N THR A 478 -10.96 28.69 -1.57
CA THR A 478 -11.44 27.75 -2.59
C THR A 478 -10.28 27.10 -3.34
N SER A 479 -9.28 27.89 -3.75
CA SER A 479 -8.10 27.37 -4.45
C SER A 479 -7.23 26.47 -3.57
N LEU A 480 -7.07 26.82 -2.29
CA LEU A 480 -6.24 26.08 -1.33
C LEU A 480 -6.88 24.75 -0.91
N LEU A 481 -8.18 24.75 -0.64
CA LEU A 481 -8.94 23.54 -0.31
C LEU A 481 -9.08 22.61 -1.52
N ALA A 482 -9.15 23.15 -2.75
CA ALA A 482 -9.10 22.34 -3.98
C ALA A 482 -7.72 21.67 -4.15
N TRP A 483 -6.62 22.41 -3.97
CA TRP A 483 -5.27 21.85 -4.00
C TRP A 483 -5.07 20.77 -2.92
N ARG A 484 -5.48 21.04 -1.67
CA ARG A 484 -5.37 20.08 -0.56
C ARG A 484 -6.14 18.77 -0.81
N LYS A 485 -7.22 18.80 -1.60
CA LYS A 485 -7.97 17.61 -2.05
C LYS A 485 -7.34 16.88 -3.24
N SER A 486 -6.42 17.52 -3.97
CA SER A 486 -5.65 16.92 -5.07
C SER A 486 -4.31 16.31 -4.63
N LEU A 487 -3.86 16.63 -3.41
CA LEU A 487 -2.68 16.00 -2.81
C LEU A 487 -2.96 14.52 -2.52
N PRO A 488 -1.97 13.63 -2.70
CA PRO A 488 -2.11 12.24 -2.31
C PRO A 488 -2.34 12.12 -0.80
N VAL A 489 -2.86 10.96 -0.41
CA VAL A 489 -2.96 10.51 0.99
C VAL A 489 -2.36 9.10 1.01
N LEU A 490 -1.48 8.78 1.97
CA LEU A 490 -1.13 7.38 2.20
C LEU A 490 -2.41 6.62 2.56
N PRO A 491 -2.63 5.39 2.05
CA PRO A 491 -3.57 4.46 2.67
C PRO A 491 -3.20 4.33 4.15
N SER A 492 -3.98 4.96 5.03
CA SER A 492 -3.44 5.36 6.31
C SER A 492 -3.57 4.23 7.32
N ALA A 493 -2.49 3.89 8.03
CA ALA A 493 -2.52 2.89 9.11
C ALA A 493 -3.17 3.43 10.40
N ASN A 494 -4.25 4.19 10.22
CA ASN A 494 -5.20 4.77 11.16
C ASN A 494 -6.54 5.14 10.44
N GLU A 495 -6.74 4.74 9.17
CA GLU A 495 -8.10 4.54 8.61
C GLU A 495 -8.68 3.17 8.98
N ASP A 496 -7.92 2.40 9.74
CA ASP A 496 -8.41 1.73 10.95
C ASP A 496 -9.01 2.78 11.93
N GLN A 497 -10.13 3.36 11.51
CA GLN A 497 -11.05 4.28 12.21
C GLN A 497 -10.53 5.73 12.45
N VAL A 498 -11.18 6.79 11.95
CA VAL A 498 -12.64 6.91 11.70
C VAL A 498 -12.95 7.44 10.29
N ILE A 499 -13.15 6.52 9.34
CA ILE A 499 -14.30 6.63 8.45
C ILE A 499 -15.55 6.32 9.28
N ALA A 500 -16.65 7.03 9.05
CA ALA A 500 -17.92 6.73 9.71
C ALA A 500 -18.56 5.46 9.11
N THR A 501 -18.12 4.27 9.56
CA THR A 501 -18.72 2.98 9.20
C THR A 501 -20.14 2.89 9.75
N SER A 502 -21.12 3.41 8.99
CA SER A 502 -22.52 3.55 9.42
C SER A 502 -23.31 2.22 9.32
N THR A 503 -22.83 1.19 9.98
CA THR A 503 -23.54 -0.08 10.19
C THR A 503 -24.55 0.05 11.33
N GLU A 504 -25.47 1.02 11.21
CA GLU A 504 -26.49 1.33 12.23
C GLU A 504 -27.10 0.03 12.79
N THR A 505 -26.88 -0.20 14.09
CA THR A 505 -27.48 -1.33 14.79
C THR A 505 -28.54 -0.80 15.73
N VAL A 506 -29.80 -0.94 15.30
CA VAL A 506 -30.97 -0.29 15.91
C VAL A 506 -31.68 -1.25 16.87
N TYR A 507 -31.45 -1.06 18.17
CA TYR A 507 -32.18 -1.74 19.24
C TYR A 507 -33.50 -1.01 19.49
N THR A 508 -34.64 -1.72 19.43
CA THR A 508 -35.98 -1.14 19.60
C THR A 508 -36.66 -1.68 20.86
N TYR A 509 -37.11 -0.78 21.73
CA TYR A 509 -37.73 -1.06 23.02
C TYR A 509 -39.11 -0.37 23.13
N ARG A 510 -39.94 -0.85 24.07
CA ARG A 510 -41.26 -0.29 24.42
C ARG A 510 -41.26 0.22 25.87
N ALA A 511 -42.31 0.94 26.29
CA ALA A 511 -42.48 1.36 27.67
C ALA A 511 -42.28 0.22 28.69
N ASN A 512 -41.72 0.56 29.85
CA ASN A 512 -41.46 -0.34 30.97
C ASN A 512 -40.51 -1.51 30.67
N ALA A 513 -39.77 -1.46 29.56
CA ALA A 513 -38.68 -2.40 29.31
C ALA A 513 -37.61 -2.28 30.40
N VAL A 514 -37.20 -3.42 30.94
CA VAL A 514 -36.00 -3.57 31.78
C VAL A 514 -35.14 -4.62 31.10
N VAL A 515 -33.94 -4.22 30.73
CA VAL A 515 -32.99 -5.03 29.95
C VAL A 515 -31.78 -5.29 30.82
N ALA A 516 -31.40 -6.56 30.97
CA ALA A 516 -30.20 -6.93 31.70
C ALA A 516 -28.94 -6.45 30.93
N THR A 517 -27.84 -6.23 31.66
CA THR A 517 -26.63 -5.56 31.14
C THR A 517 -26.03 -6.30 29.93
N GLU A 518 -26.08 -7.63 29.93
CA GLU A 518 -25.61 -8.52 28.86
C GLU A 518 -26.54 -8.60 27.63
N LYS A 519 -27.71 -7.95 27.69
CA LYS A 519 -28.70 -7.85 26.60
C LYS A 519 -29.02 -6.41 26.20
N SER A 520 -28.38 -5.45 26.87
CA SER A 520 -28.49 -4.03 26.56
C SER A 520 -27.55 -3.66 25.40
N PRO A 521 -27.76 -2.53 24.70
CA PRO A 521 -26.88 -2.10 23.63
C PRO A 521 -25.42 -2.00 24.10
N PRO A 522 -24.43 -2.48 23.32
CA PRO A 522 -23.02 -2.29 23.63
C PRO A 522 -22.59 -0.85 23.35
N LEU A 523 -22.36 -0.09 24.44
CA LEU A 523 -22.00 1.33 24.41
C LEU A 523 -20.48 1.56 24.47
N ALA A 524 -19.70 0.51 24.71
CA ALA A 524 -18.25 0.59 24.88
C ALA A 524 -17.57 1.11 23.59
N ALA A 525 -16.99 2.30 23.68
CA ALA A 525 -16.34 3.04 22.60
C ALA A 525 -17.21 3.40 21.37
N THR A 526 -18.50 3.07 21.36
CA THR A 526 -19.40 3.34 20.22
C THR A 526 -19.98 4.75 20.26
N ALA A 527 -20.26 5.31 19.07
CA ALA A 527 -21.12 6.47 18.94
C ALA A 527 -22.59 6.01 19.00
N LEU A 528 -23.46 6.78 19.68
CA LEU A 528 -24.84 6.38 19.93
C LEU A 528 -25.85 7.49 19.64
N LYS A 529 -27.04 7.09 19.16
CA LYS A 529 -28.20 7.95 18.93
C LYS A 529 -29.45 7.30 19.51
N VAL A 530 -30.13 8.00 20.42
CA VAL A 530 -31.32 7.55 21.13
C VAL A 530 -32.50 8.41 20.69
N VAL A 531 -33.55 7.78 20.18
CA VAL A 531 -34.79 8.45 19.76
C VAL A 531 -35.95 7.83 20.53
N ALA A 532 -36.73 8.65 21.23
CA ALA A 532 -37.93 8.24 21.94
C ALA A 532 -39.17 8.92 21.36
N ASP A 533 -40.20 8.12 21.05
CA ASP A 533 -41.52 8.58 20.66
C ASP A 533 -42.41 8.59 21.91
N ILE A 534 -42.82 9.77 22.37
CA ILE A 534 -43.44 9.99 23.68
C ILE A 534 -44.72 10.83 23.60
N THR A 535 -45.51 10.78 24.66
CA THR A 535 -46.56 11.77 24.95
C THR A 535 -46.35 12.28 26.38
N PRO A 536 -45.79 13.51 26.54
CA PRO A 536 -45.64 14.15 27.85
C PRO A 536 -47.00 14.45 28.49
N ASP A 537 -47.08 14.28 29.79
CA ASP A 537 -48.22 14.68 30.64
C ASP A 537 -47.94 15.99 31.42
N GLY A 538 -46.68 16.42 31.49
CA GLY A 538 -46.21 17.64 32.15
C GLY A 538 -45.41 17.43 33.43
N ASN A 539 -45.25 16.18 33.89
CA ASN A 539 -44.48 15.84 35.08
C ASN A 539 -43.02 15.48 34.74
N ASP A 540 -42.16 15.42 35.74
CA ASP A 540 -40.74 15.04 35.63
C ASP A 540 -40.54 13.50 35.62
N GLY A 541 -39.39 13.01 35.11
CA GLY A 541 -39.03 11.57 35.13
C GLY A 541 -38.15 11.09 33.96
N VAL A 542 -37.64 9.85 34.03
CA VAL A 542 -36.77 9.24 32.99
C VAL A 542 -37.57 8.62 31.84
N ILE A 543 -37.26 9.01 30.61
CA ILE A 543 -37.80 8.41 29.38
C ILE A 543 -37.02 7.12 29.06
N VAL A 544 -35.69 7.18 29.09
CA VAL A 544 -34.80 6.00 28.99
C VAL A 544 -33.46 6.28 29.67
N ALA A 545 -32.90 5.29 30.35
CA ALA A 545 -31.54 5.30 30.88
C ALA A 545 -30.83 3.97 30.59
N GLN A 546 -29.50 4.00 30.49
CA GLN A 546 -28.64 2.82 30.53
C GLN A 546 -27.35 3.18 31.26
N GLY A 547 -26.99 2.40 32.27
CA GLY A 547 -25.81 2.63 33.09
C GLY A 547 -26.08 3.41 34.37
N GLY A 548 -25.06 4.13 34.84
CA GLY A 548 -25.15 4.93 36.06
C GLY A 548 -23.95 5.84 36.27
N ALA A 549 -23.76 6.31 37.50
CA ALA A 549 -22.81 7.36 37.87
C ALA A 549 -21.37 7.23 37.33
N ALA A 550 -20.86 6.03 37.03
CA ALA A 550 -19.54 5.85 36.44
C ALA A 550 -19.51 5.93 34.91
N ASN A 551 -20.47 5.28 34.22
CA ASN A 551 -20.58 5.20 32.76
C ASN A 551 -22.05 5.00 32.39
N GLY A 552 -22.55 5.71 31.37
CA GLY A 552 -23.94 5.56 30.91
C GLY A 552 -24.51 6.79 30.20
N TYR A 553 -25.78 6.70 29.79
CA TYR A 553 -26.57 7.85 29.32
C TYR A 553 -27.99 7.79 29.91
N SER A 554 -28.65 8.95 30.04
CA SER A 554 -30.09 9.02 30.22
C SER A 554 -30.72 10.21 29.48
N LEU A 555 -31.97 10.04 29.07
CA LEU A 555 -32.85 11.03 28.45
C LEU A 555 -34.08 11.16 29.36
N PHE A 556 -34.30 12.35 29.91
CA PHE A 556 -35.25 12.57 31.01
C PHE A 556 -35.84 13.98 30.99
N PHE A 557 -36.91 14.17 31.74
CA PHE A 557 -37.54 15.46 31.97
C PHE A 557 -37.31 15.90 33.41
N GLN A 558 -36.91 17.15 33.61
CA GLN A 558 -36.67 17.71 34.94
C GLN A 558 -36.93 19.23 34.93
N GLY A 559 -37.70 19.73 35.89
CA GLY A 559 -38.04 21.15 36.01
C GLY A 559 -38.78 21.71 34.81
N GLY A 560 -39.63 20.91 34.15
CA GLY A 560 -40.38 21.35 32.96
C GLY A 560 -39.56 21.38 31.66
N ARG A 561 -38.36 20.78 31.63
CA ARG A 561 -37.43 20.79 30.48
C ARG A 561 -36.90 19.40 30.15
N LEU A 562 -36.64 19.17 28.86
CA LEU A 562 -35.92 17.99 28.39
C LEU A 562 -34.43 18.10 28.74
N ASN A 563 -33.85 17.00 29.20
CA ASN A 563 -32.44 16.87 29.53
C ASN A 563 -31.89 15.56 28.97
N ALA A 564 -30.63 15.57 28.55
CA ALA A 564 -29.83 14.37 28.42
C ALA A 564 -28.54 14.49 29.24
N SER A 565 -28.18 13.44 29.97
CA SER A 565 -26.92 13.34 30.70
C SER A 565 -26.12 12.15 30.20
N PHE A 566 -24.82 12.33 30.03
CA PHE A 566 -23.86 11.27 29.73
C PHE A 566 -22.80 11.20 30.83
N ARG A 567 -22.47 9.99 31.28
CA ARG A 567 -21.39 9.71 32.24
C ARG A 567 -20.22 9.05 31.53
N VAL A 568 -19.03 9.64 31.69
CA VAL A 568 -17.77 9.13 31.14
C VAL A 568 -16.76 9.06 32.28
N ARG A 569 -16.46 7.86 32.77
CA ARG A 569 -15.52 7.62 33.89
C ARG A 569 -15.87 8.36 35.21
N GLY A 570 -17.12 8.77 35.38
CA GLY A 570 -17.62 9.58 36.51
C GLY A 570 -18.09 10.98 36.11
N ASP A 571 -17.39 11.59 35.13
CA ASP A 571 -17.67 12.96 34.69
C ASP A 571 -19.02 13.04 33.98
N GLU A 572 -19.83 14.04 34.36
CA GLU A 572 -21.14 14.29 33.75
C GLU A 572 -21.04 15.34 32.65
N THR A 573 -21.67 15.06 31.51
CA THR A 573 -22.06 16.08 30.54
C THR A 573 -23.57 16.11 30.43
N ARG A 574 -24.21 17.16 30.95
CA ARG A 574 -25.65 17.41 30.81
C ARG A 574 -25.93 18.47 29.77
N VAL A 575 -26.89 18.19 28.90
CA VAL A 575 -27.44 19.10 27.91
C VAL A 575 -28.94 19.27 28.19
N THR A 576 -29.40 20.52 28.29
CA THR A 576 -30.76 20.88 28.73
C THR A 576 -31.42 21.75 27.66
N ALA A 577 -32.66 21.44 27.27
CA ALA A 577 -33.42 22.24 26.31
C ALA A 577 -33.78 23.64 26.90
N PRO A 578 -33.75 24.71 26.09
CA PRO A 578 -34.02 26.08 26.59
C PRO A 578 -35.51 26.35 26.90
N GLY A 579 -36.43 25.58 26.31
CA GLY A 579 -37.88 25.73 26.47
C GLY A 579 -38.58 24.42 26.89
N SER A 580 -39.89 24.53 27.13
CA SER A 580 -40.77 23.38 27.43
C SER A 580 -41.14 22.60 26.15
N ILE A 581 -41.32 21.28 26.27
CA ILE A 581 -41.76 20.43 25.16
C ILE A 581 -43.24 20.75 24.81
N PRO A 582 -43.63 20.78 23.52
CA PRO A 582 -45.04 20.87 23.11
C PRO A 582 -45.94 19.78 23.67
N THR A 583 -47.21 20.11 23.94
CA THR A 583 -48.23 19.15 24.39
C THR A 583 -48.73 18.30 23.22
N GLY A 584 -48.51 16.99 23.26
CA GLY A 584 -48.96 16.05 22.24
C GLY A 584 -48.07 14.81 22.15
N ARG A 585 -48.24 14.00 21.08
CA ARG A 585 -47.27 12.95 20.75
C ARG A 585 -46.13 13.56 19.93
N ILE A 586 -44.90 13.34 20.36
CA ILE A 586 -43.71 13.98 19.81
C ILE A 586 -42.50 13.05 19.91
N LYS A 587 -41.54 13.20 19.00
CA LYS A 587 -40.23 12.56 19.11
C LYS A 587 -39.25 13.48 19.81
N VAL A 588 -38.46 12.91 20.72
CA VAL A 588 -37.30 13.56 21.33
C VAL A 588 -36.09 12.67 21.13
N ALA A 589 -34.91 13.26 20.97
CA ALA A 589 -33.70 12.47 20.74
C ALA A 589 -32.48 13.07 21.43
N THR A 590 -31.50 12.22 21.70
CA THR A 590 -30.15 12.61 22.09
C THR A 590 -29.12 11.77 21.35
N SER A 591 -27.92 12.30 21.16
CA SER A 591 -26.81 11.55 20.56
C SER A 591 -25.47 11.96 21.16
N LEU A 592 -24.54 11.01 21.17
CA LEU A 592 -23.13 11.19 21.53
C LEU A 592 -22.29 10.69 20.35
N ALA A 593 -21.63 11.61 19.66
CA ALA A 593 -20.76 11.33 18.52
C ALA A 593 -19.36 10.88 18.97
N SER A 594 -18.58 10.30 18.04
CA SER A 594 -17.23 9.78 18.29
C SER A 594 -16.24 10.81 18.85
N ASP A 595 -16.43 12.10 18.51
CA ASP A 595 -15.62 13.22 18.98
C ASP A 595 -16.03 13.75 20.38
N GLY A 596 -17.09 13.19 20.97
CA GLY A 596 -17.70 13.64 22.20
C GLY A 596 -18.83 14.67 22.04
N LYS A 597 -19.20 15.15 20.83
CA LYS A 597 -20.35 16.07 20.68
C LYS A 597 -21.62 15.40 21.21
N VAL A 598 -22.28 16.05 22.16
CA VAL A 598 -23.63 15.70 22.63
C VAL A 598 -24.63 16.63 21.96
N THR A 599 -25.69 16.06 21.37
CA THR A 599 -26.76 16.83 20.70
C THR A 599 -28.13 16.40 21.24
N LEU A 600 -28.99 17.36 21.58
CA LEU A 600 -30.36 17.16 22.06
C LEU A 600 -31.38 17.74 21.07
N MET A 601 -32.38 16.94 20.70
CA MET A 601 -33.39 17.26 19.68
C MET A 601 -34.82 17.20 20.24
N ILE A 602 -35.70 18.08 19.72
CA ILE A 602 -37.16 18.00 19.90
C ILE A 602 -37.79 18.08 18.51
N GLY A 603 -38.56 17.06 18.11
CA GLY A 603 -38.92 16.88 16.71
C GLY A 603 -37.66 16.68 15.86
N ASP A 604 -37.53 17.48 14.80
CA ASP A 604 -36.35 17.53 13.93
C ASP A 604 -35.40 18.70 14.27
N ASP A 605 -35.73 19.54 15.26
CA ASP A 605 -34.95 20.73 15.65
C ASP A 605 -33.81 20.40 16.64
N GLU A 606 -32.60 20.89 16.38
CA GLU A 606 -31.48 20.89 17.35
C GLU A 606 -31.73 21.97 18.41
N VAL A 607 -32.09 21.56 19.64
CA VAL A 607 -32.50 22.50 20.70
C VAL A 607 -31.39 22.82 21.70
N ALA A 608 -30.38 21.94 21.82
CA ALA A 608 -29.20 22.19 22.66
C ALA A 608 -28.03 21.25 22.29
N VAL A 609 -26.80 21.72 22.52
CA VAL A 609 -25.55 20.99 22.25
C VAL A 609 -24.62 21.09 23.47
N GLY A 610 -23.82 20.06 23.70
CA GLY A 610 -22.70 20.04 24.64
C GLY A 610 -21.54 19.19 24.10
N LYS A 611 -20.50 18.98 24.91
CA LYS A 611 -19.38 18.09 24.58
C LYS A 611 -18.93 17.30 25.81
N ALA A 612 -18.97 15.98 25.69
CA ALA A 612 -18.41 15.04 26.65
C ALA A 612 -16.92 14.80 26.38
N ALA A 613 -16.21 14.22 27.35
CA ALA A 613 -14.78 13.94 27.24
C ALA A 613 -14.45 12.90 26.16
N SER A 614 -15.35 11.94 25.89
CA SER A 614 -15.24 10.91 24.85
C SER A 614 -16.61 10.24 24.60
N THR A 615 -16.65 9.21 23.75
CA THR A 615 -17.68 8.16 23.82
C THR A 615 -17.63 7.44 25.18
N ILE A 616 -18.66 6.65 25.51
CA ILE A 616 -18.71 5.88 26.78
C ILE A 616 -17.63 4.77 26.70
N PRO A 617 -16.57 4.79 27.53
CA PRO A 617 -15.37 4.01 27.24
C PRO A 617 -15.45 2.53 27.67
N ASN A 618 -16.41 2.18 28.52
CA ASN A 618 -16.63 0.82 29.02
C ASN A 618 -18.13 0.53 29.04
N GLN A 619 -18.52 -0.74 28.85
CA GLN A 619 -19.94 -1.11 28.96
C GLN A 619 -20.43 -0.78 30.38
N PRO A 620 -21.56 -0.06 30.54
CA PRO A 620 -22.08 0.26 31.86
C PRO A 620 -22.43 -0.98 32.68
N GLY A 621 -22.30 -0.90 34.02
CA GLY A 621 -22.65 -2.00 34.91
C GLY A 621 -24.16 -2.26 34.98
N ASP A 622 -24.97 -1.21 34.89
CA ASP A 622 -26.43 -1.29 34.84
C ASP A 622 -26.95 -1.29 33.39
N GLY A 623 -27.87 -2.22 33.10
CA GLY A 623 -28.55 -2.32 31.81
C GLY A 623 -29.60 -1.24 31.56
N LEU A 624 -30.32 -1.36 30.44
CA LEU A 624 -31.24 -0.35 29.93
C LEU A 624 -32.65 -0.43 30.55
N GLU A 625 -33.20 0.70 30.99
CA GLU A 625 -34.57 0.84 31.49
C GLU A 625 -35.34 1.94 30.73
N VAL A 626 -36.63 1.74 30.49
CA VAL A 626 -37.52 2.67 29.74
C VAL A 626 -38.72 3.08 30.60
N GLY A 627 -38.98 4.39 30.69
CA GLY A 627 -40.03 5.00 31.52
C GLY A 627 -39.68 5.14 33.01
N ARG A 628 -38.45 4.76 33.40
CA ARG A 628 -37.89 4.90 34.74
C ARG A 628 -36.38 4.65 34.72
N ASP A 629 -35.75 5.02 35.82
CA ASP A 629 -34.43 4.56 36.26
C ASP A 629 -34.63 4.20 37.75
N VAL A 630 -34.53 2.92 38.12
CA VAL A 630 -34.72 2.46 39.52
C VAL A 630 -33.40 2.11 40.22
N LYS A 631 -32.25 2.47 39.65
CA LYS A 631 -30.93 1.99 40.06
C LYS A 631 -29.95 3.14 40.30
N SER A 632 -28.75 3.04 39.74
CA SER A 632 -27.67 4.01 39.85
C SER A 632 -27.96 5.20 38.91
N PRO A 633 -28.37 6.38 39.38
CA PRO A 633 -28.75 7.46 38.48
C PRO A 633 -27.59 7.89 37.57
N VAL A 634 -27.87 8.09 36.28
CA VAL A 634 -26.92 8.66 35.32
C VAL A 634 -26.91 10.19 35.42
N GLY A 635 -28.09 10.80 35.44
CA GLY A 635 -28.26 12.25 35.54
C GLY A 635 -28.37 12.76 36.99
N PRO A 636 -28.65 14.06 37.19
CA PRO A 636 -28.74 14.68 38.51
C PRO A 636 -30.18 14.61 39.02
N TYR A 637 -30.64 13.38 39.24
CA TYR A 637 -31.97 13.05 39.79
C TYR A 637 -31.84 11.90 40.80
N GLU A 638 -32.82 11.76 41.69
CA GLU A 638 -32.85 10.66 42.67
C GLU A 638 -33.64 9.48 42.11
N SER A 639 -32.98 8.32 41.96
CA SER A 639 -33.66 7.08 41.59
C SER A 639 -34.45 6.52 42.79
N PRO A 640 -35.70 6.04 42.63
CA PRO A 640 -36.37 5.76 41.36
C PRO A 640 -37.06 6.98 40.71
N PHE A 641 -36.56 7.43 39.55
CA PHE A 641 -37.08 8.61 38.85
C PHE A 641 -38.02 8.18 37.71
N ALA A 642 -39.22 7.74 38.08
CA ALA A 642 -40.23 7.22 37.16
C ALA A 642 -40.94 8.33 36.37
N TRP A 643 -41.22 8.07 35.09
CA TRP A 643 -41.95 8.97 34.18
C TRP A 643 -43.44 8.57 34.12
N SER A 644 -44.34 9.53 34.32
CA SER A 644 -45.80 9.31 34.28
C SER A 644 -46.44 9.54 32.90
N GLY A 645 -45.72 10.21 31.99
CA GLY A 645 -46.11 10.31 30.58
C GLY A 645 -46.02 8.97 29.85
N THR A 646 -46.52 8.91 28.61
CA THR A 646 -46.47 7.67 27.80
C THR A 646 -45.18 7.62 26.96
N VAL A 647 -44.57 6.43 26.88
CA VAL A 647 -43.49 6.12 25.92
C VAL A 647 -44.00 5.08 24.93
N HIS A 648 -44.09 5.43 23.65
CA HIS A 648 -44.60 4.53 22.59
C HIS A 648 -43.51 3.59 22.08
N GLU A 649 -42.32 4.14 21.83
CA GLU A 649 -41.16 3.43 21.31
C GLU A 649 -39.87 4.15 21.75
N VAL A 650 -38.81 3.39 22.04
CA VAL A 650 -37.43 3.91 22.12
C VAL A 650 -36.56 3.14 21.14
N LYS A 651 -35.78 3.85 20.33
CA LYS A 651 -34.74 3.29 19.47
C LYS A 651 -33.37 3.77 19.92
N VAL A 652 -32.49 2.82 20.19
CA VAL A 652 -31.06 3.06 20.45
C VAL A 652 -30.29 2.55 19.26
N THR A 653 -29.70 3.46 18.50
CA THR A 653 -28.80 3.16 17.39
C THR A 653 -27.37 3.32 17.88
N ILE A 654 -26.53 2.33 17.59
CA ILE A 654 -25.08 2.43 17.79
C ILE A 654 -24.35 2.27 16.45
N ASN A 655 -23.22 2.96 16.33
CA ASN A 655 -22.28 2.87 15.23
C ASN A 655 -20.92 2.41 15.79
N GLY A 656 -20.32 1.40 15.17
CA GLY A 656 -19.03 0.83 15.58
C GLY A 656 -18.53 -0.25 14.60
N PRO A 657 -17.23 -0.57 14.65
CA PRO A 657 -16.57 -1.53 13.75
C PRO A 657 -16.94 -2.99 14.07
N ILE A 658 -16.41 -3.93 13.27
CA ILE A 658 -16.32 -5.34 13.66
C ILE A 658 -15.51 -5.42 14.96
N VAL A 659 -16.11 -5.94 16.02
CA VAL A 659 -15.47 -6.04 17.34
C VAL A 659 -14.40 -7.14 17.30
N GLN A 660 -13.13 -6.74 17.22
CA GLN A 660 -12.01 -7.65 17.49
C GLN A 660 -12.19 -8.28 18.88
N ARG A 661 -12.15 -9.61 18.96
CA ARG A 661 -12.05 -10.30 20.25
C ARG A 661 -10.60 -10.20 20.72
N PRO A 662 -10.32 -9.80 21.98
CA PRO A 662 -8.96 -9.75 22.50
C PRO A 662 -8.23 -11.09 22.28
N GLY A 663 -7.08 -11.04 21.59
CA GLY A 663 -6.30 -12.22 21.22
C GLY A 663 -6.64 -12.87 19.87
N SER A 664 -7.40 -12.22 18.99
CA SER A 664 -7.56 -12.66 17.59
C SER A 664 -6.54 -11.98 16.67
N LEU A 665 -5.82 -12.75 15.87
CA LEU A 665 -4.90 -12.25 14.85
C LEU A 665 -5.68 -11.77 13.61
N VAL A 666 -5.29 -10.64 13.01
CA VAL A 666 -5.86 -10.08 11.77
C VAL A 666 -4.76 -9.45 10.93
N THR A 667 -4.92 -9.36 9.62
CA THR A 667 -4.01 -8.59 8.75
C THR A 667 -4.31 -7.09 8.82
N ARG A 668 -3.38 -6.27 8.32
CA ARG A 668 -3.58 -4.82 8.14
C ARG A 668 -4.78 -4.46 7.27
N TRP A 669 -5.15 -5.31 6.31
CA TRP A 669 -6.24 -5.03 5.36
C TRP A 669 -7.64 -5.35 5.91
N ALA A 670 -7.74 -5.92 7.12
CA ALA A 670 -9.03 -6.15 7.76
C ALA A 670 -9.78 -4.84 8.08
N GLY A 671 -9.06 -3.73 8.28
CA GLY A 671 -9.64 -2.39 8.46
C GLY A 671 -10.14 -1.76 7.16
N ASP A 672 -9.51 -2.09 6.02
CA ASP A 672 -9.82 -1.55 4.69
C ASP A 672 -11.15 -2.08 4.10
N VAL A 673 -11.79 -3.05 4.75
CA VAL A 673 -13.01 -3.73 4.26
C VAL A 673 -14.25 -2.86 4.43
N ASP A 674 -14.60 -2.07 3.41
CA ASP A 674 -15.89 -1.36 3.32
C ASP A 674 -17.07 -2.36 3.26
N PRO A 675 -17.92 -2.48 4.30
CA PRO A 675 -19.01 -3.45 4.32
C PRO A 675 -20.15 -3.14 3.34
N SER A 676 -20.13 -1.97 2.69
CA SER A 676 -21.07 -1.57 1.65
C SER A 676 -20.58 -1.88 0.23
N ASN A 677 -19.27 -2.07 0.04
CA ASN A 677 -18.63 -2.22 -1.27
C ASN A 677 -17.48 -3.26 -1.27
N VAL A 678 -17.65 -4.36 -0.52
CA VAL A 678 -16.63 -5.41 -0.33
C VAL A 678 -16.18 -6.01 -1.67
N LEU A 679 -14.87 -6.02 -1.91
CA LEU A 679 -14.21 -6.50 -3.14
C LEU A 679 -14.87 -5.88 -4.40
N PRO A 680 -14.66 -4.57 -4.65
CA PRO A 680 -15.33 -3.81 -5.71
C PRO A 680 -14.80 -4.10 -7.13
N GLU A 681 -13.74 -4.89 -7.26
CA GLU A 681 -13.12 -5.24 -8.53
C GLU A 681 -14.00 -6.21 -9.33
N TYR A 682 -14.05 -6.04 -10.65
CA TYR A 682 -14.84 -6.93 -11.51
C TYR A 682 -14.28 -8.37 -11.44
N PRO A 683 -15.07 -9.39 -11.03
CA PRO A 683 -14.52 -10.69 -10.63
C PRO A 683 -13.88 -11.54 -11.73
N ARG A 684 -14.16 -11.28 -13.02
CA ARG A 684 -13.64 -12.07 -14.16
C ARG A 684 -12.75 -11.21 -15.08
N PRO A 685 -11.49 -10.91 -14.71
CA PRO A 685 -10.67 -9.92 -15.43
C PRO A 685 -10.26 -10.33 -16.86
N GLN A 686 -10.53 -11.57 -17.29
CA GLN A 686 -10.38 -12.02 -18.70
C GLN A 686 -11.72 -12.13 -19.46
N MET A 687 -12.83 -11.64 -18.89
CA MET A 687 -14.16 -11.66 -19.53
C MET A 687 -15.04 -10.53 -18.96
N VAL A 688 -14.58 -9.29 -19.10
CA VAL A 688 -15.16 -8.07 -18.51
C VAL A 688 -16.32 -7.53 -19.35
N ARG A 689 -17.43 -7.20 -18.68
CA ARG A 689 -18.56 -6.42 -19.23
C ARG A 689 -18.68 -5.07 -18.52
N ASP A 690 -18.96 -4.01 -19.29
CA ASP A 690 -19.02 -2.63 -18.79
C ASP A 690 -20.14 -2.40 -17.75
N LYS A 691 -21.23 -3.17 -17.84
CA LYS A 691 -22.35 -3.13 -16.89
C LYS A 691 -22.37 -4.40 -16.04
N TRP A 692 -22.41 -4.23 -14.72
CA TRP A 692 -22.57 -5.28 -13.73
C TRP A 692 -23.03 -4.65 -12.40
N LEU A 693 -23.42 -5.47 -11.41
CA LEU A 693 -23.75 -5.02 -10.06
C LEU A 693 -23.18 -5.98 -9.01
N ASN A 694 -22.32 -5.47 -8.11
CA ASN A 694 -21.81 -6.24 -6.99
C ASN A 694 -22.91 -6.50 -5.94
N LEU A 695 -23.05 -7.77 -5.49
CA LEU A 695 -23.98 -8.19 -4.44
C LEU A 695 -23.28 -8.57 -3.12
N ASN A 696 -21.99 -8.28 -2.97
CA ASN A 696 -21.25 -8.38 -1.71
C ASN A 696 -21.72 -7.34 -0.67
N GLY A 697 -21.19 -7.41 0.55
CA GLY A 697 -21.65 -6.67 1.73
C GLY A 697 -22.61 -7.49 2.58
N TYR A 698 -23.41 -6.86 3.44
CA TYR A 698 -24.26 -7.63 4.38
C TYR A 698 -25.41 -8.39 3.73
N TRP A 699 -25.57 -9.65 4.13
CA TRP A 699 -26.75 -10.49 3.90
C TRP A 699 -27.33 -10.92 5.26
N GLN A 700 -28.60 -11.32 5.31
CA GLN A 700 -29.16 -12.04 6.46
C GLN A 700 -28.69 -13.50 6.42
N TYR A 701 -28.37 -14.11 7.58
CA TYR A 701 -28.01 -15.53 7.63
C TYR A 701 -28.78 -16.32 8.70
N ALA A 702 -28.85 -17.63 8.55
CA ALA A 702 -29.37 -18.57 9.55
C ALA A 702 -28.73 -19.95 9.41
N VAL A 703 -28.40 -20.59 10.54
CA VAL A 703 -27.97 -22.00 10.54
C VAL A 703 -29.11 -22.85 11.11
N ARG A 704 -29.55 -23.85 10.34
CA ARG A 704 -30.65 -24.76 10.69
C ARG A 704 -30.19 -26.21 10.54
N PRO A 705 -30.84 -27.21 11.18
CA PRO A 705 -30.60 -28.61 10.86
C PRO A 705 -30.77 -28.87 9.36
N LYS A 706 -29.96 -29.77 8.79
CA LYS A 706 -29.84 -30.06 7.35
C LYS A 706 -31.18 -30.28 6.66
N GLU A 707 -32.07 -31.01 7.32
CA GLU A 707 -33.39 -31.42 6.82
C GLU A 707 -34.49 -30.35 7.04
N GLN A 708 -34.18 -29.23 7.69
CA GLN A 708 -35.14 -28.15 7.89
C GLN A 708 -35.29 -27.31 6.61
N LEU A 709 -36.55 -27.06 6.23
CA LEU A 709 -36.92 -26.16 5.13
C LEU A 709 -36.51 -24.70 5.41
N GLN A 710 -36.56 -23.88 4.35
CA GLN A 710 -36.20 -22.46 4.36
C GLN A 710 -36.72 -21.71 5.60
N PRO A 711 -35.86 -21.01 6.34
CA PRO A 711 -36.25 -20.35 7.59
C PRO A 711 -37.11 -19.12 7.33
N LYS A 712 -38.17 -18.96 8.14
CA LYS A 712 -39.00 -17.73 8.18
C LYS A 712 -38.35 -16.60 8.99
N THR A 713 -37.38 -16.93 9.82
CA THR A 713 -36.63 -16.00 10.68
C THR A 713 -35.13 -16.28 10.57
N PHE A 714 -34.35 -15.21 10.38
CA PHE A 714 -32.90 -15.28 10.23
C PHE A 714 -32.21 -14.97 11.56
N ASP A 715 -31.01 -15.53 11.78
CA ASP A 715 -30.26 -15.44 13.05
C ASP A 715 -29.55 -14.09 13.22
N GLY A 716 -29.10 -13.48 12.12
CA GLY A 716 -28.38 -12.20 12.15
C GLY A 716 -27.97 -11.72 10.76
N ARG A 717 -26.93 -10.87 10.70
CA ARG A 717 -26.23 -10.46 9.46
C ARG A 717 -24.90 -11.19 9.32
N ILE A 718 -24.50 -11.48 8.09
CA ILE A 718 -23.18 -12.00 7.69
C ILE A 718 -22.62 -11.09 6.59
N LEU A 719 -21.30 -10.83 6.60
CA LEU A 719 -20.65 -10.09 5.54
C LEU A 719 -20.23 -11.04 4.40
N VAL A 720 -20.84 -10.90 3.24
CA VAL A 720 -20.49 -11.65 2.02
C VAL A 720 -19.40 -10.88 1.26
N PRO A 721 -18.34 -11.55 0.76
CA PRO A 721 -18.21 -12.99 0.60
C PRO A 721 -17.20 -13.61 1.58
N TYR A 722 -17.37 -13.42 2.89
CA TYR A 722 -16.50 -14.04 3.89
C TYR A 722 -17.15 -15.31 4.50
N PRO A 723 -16.40 -16.43 4.64
CA PRO A 723 -16.89 -17.68 5.23
C PRO A 723 -17.45 -17.47 6.64
N ILE A 724 -18.50 -18.19 7.02
CA ILE A 724 -19.17 -18.01 8.32
C ILE A 724 -18.25 -18.28 9.55
N GLU A 725 -17.21 -19.07 9.37
CA GLU A 725 -16.15 -19.32 10.35
C GLU A 725 -15.20 -18.13 10.56
N SER A 726 -15.06 -17.25 9.57
CA SER A 726 -14.06 -16.16 9.53
C SER A 726 -14.41 -14.98 10.44
N ILE A 727 -13.42 -14.13 10.75
CA ILE A 727 -13.58 -12.90 11.52
C ILE A 727 -14.36 -11.86 10.70
N LEU A 728 -13.99 -11.65 9.44
CA LEU A 728 -14.58 -10.62 8.56
C LEU A 728 -16.06 -10.87 8.24
N SER A 729 -16.52 -12.12 8.30
CA SER A 729 -17.97 -12.44 8.22
C SER A 729 -18.82 -11.74 9.29
N GLY A 730 -18.21 -11.35 10.42
CA GLY A 730 -18.90 -10.86 11.62
C GLY A 730 -19.62 -11.95 12.43
N VAL A 731 -19.50 -13.23 12.05
CA VAL A 731 -20.27 -14.34 12.64
C VAL A 731 -19.39 -15.32 13.44
N GLN A 732 -18.24 -15.75 12.90
CA GLN A 732 -17.30 -16.68 13.55
C GLN A 732 -17.98 -17.94 14.13
N ARG A 733 -18.82 -18.62 13.34
CA ARG A 733 -19.58 -19.82 13.74
C ARG A 733 -19.30 -20.99 12.81
N ARG A 734 -18.75 -22.08 13.37
CA ARG A 734 -18.62 -23.37 12.69
C ARG A 734 -19.99 -23.92 12.26
N VAL A 735 -20.04 -24.44 11.03
CA VAL A 735 -21.13 -25.29 10.52
C VAL A 735 -20.62 -26.74 10.46
N ASP A 736 -21.53 -27.72 10.34
CA ASP A 736 -21.23 -29.15 10.32
C ASP A 736 -22.13 -29.93 9.35
N GLU A 737 -21.90 -31.24 9.18
CA GLU A 737 -22.61 -32.07 8.21
C GLU A 737 -24.12 -32.20 8.49
N ARG A 738 -24.54 -31.80 9.70
CA ARG A 738 -25.91 -31.88 10.25
C ARG A 738 -26.65 -30.57 10.09
N SER A 739 -25.98 -29.54 9.60
CA SER A 739 -26.45 -28.16 9.54
C SER A 739 -26.50 -27.66 8.09
N ARG A 740 -27.38 -26.70 7.81
CA ARG A 740 -27.46 -25.97 6.55
C ARG A 740 -27.42 -24.48 6.84
N LEU A 741 -26.56 -23.76 6.13
CA LEU A 741 -26.45 -22.31 6.18
C LEU A 741 -27.40 -21.71 5.13
N TRP A 742 -28.30 -20.84 5.56
CA TRP A 742 -29.21 -20.09 4.71
C TRP A 742 -28.80 -18.62 4.69
N TYR A 743 -28.74 -18.03 3.50
CA TYR A 743 -28.52 -16.61 3.25
C TYR A 743 -29.78 -15.98 2.66
N ARG A 744 -30.04 -14.70 2.93
CA ARG A 744 -31.06 -13.88 2.26
C ARG A 744 -30.59 -12.44 2.06
N ARG A 745 -30.81 -11.88 0.86
CA ARG A 745 -30.58 -10.46 0.53
C ARG A 745 -31.71 -9.90 -0.32
N THR A 746 -31.90 -8.60 -0.26
CA THR A 746 -32.71 -7.82 -1.22
C THR A 746 -31.78 -7.04 -2.14
N PHE A 747 -32.14 -6.94 -3.42
CA PHE A 747 -31.41 -6.18 -4.44
C PHE A 747 -32.38 -5.50 -5.39
N GLN A 748 -31.91 -4.51 -6.15
CA GLN A 748 -32.68 -3.81 -7.17
C GLN A 748 -31.95 -3.94 -8.52
N ILE A 749 -32.69 -4.04 -9.63
CA ILE A 749 -32.11 -3.96 -10.97
C ILE A 749 -31.92 -2.47 -11.32
N PRO A 750 -30.73 -2.01 -11.76
CA PRO A 750 -30.55 -0.63 -12.18
C PRO A 750 -31.43 -0.25 -13.37
N GLN A 751 -32.04 0.94 -13.32
CA GLN A 751 -33.07 1.36 -14.28
C GLN A 751 -32.54 1.59 -15.72
N ASP A 752 -31.22 1.63 -15.91
CA ASP A 752 -30.54 1.78 -17.20
C ASP A 752 -30.15 0.43 -17.85
N TRP A 753 -30.58 -0.70 -17.28
CA TRP A 753 -30.33 -2.03 -17.82
C TRP A 753 -31.34 -2.38 -18.93
N ILE A 754 -31.13 -1.79 -20.12
CA ILE A 754 -31.93 -1.97 -21.33
C ILE A 754 -31.55 -3.28 -22.06
N GLN A 755 -31.34 -4.37 -21.33
CA GLN A 755 -30.98 -5.69 -21.87
C GLN A 755 -32.05 -6.74 -21.52
N PRO A 756 -32.36 -7.68 -22.42
CA PRO A 756 -33.43 -8.66 -22.24
C PRO A 756 -33.15 -9.72 -21.17
N ARG A 757 -31.89 -9.99 -20.80
CA ARG A 757 -31.53 -11.03 -19.82
C ARG A 757 -30.70 -10.47 -18.66
N THR A 758 -30.88 -11.06 -17.48
CA THR A 758 -30.07 -10.81 -16.28
C THR A 758 -29.49 -12.12 -15.75
N LEU A 759 -28.17 -12.18 -15.65
CA LEU A 759 -27.44 -13.29 -15.05
C LEU A 759 -27.13 -12.98 -13.58
N LEU A 760 -27.25 -13.99 -12.72
CA LEU A 760 -26.71 -14.00 -11.36
C LEU A 760 -25.50 -14.93 -11.31
N HIS A 761 -24.38 -14.41 -10.84
CA HIS A 761 -23.08 -15.10 -10.77
C HIS A 761 -22.62 -15.27 -9.32
N PHE A 762 -21.92 -16.38 -9.06
CA PHE A 762 -21.18 -16.65 -7.83
C PHE A 762 -19.75 -17.07 -8.22
N GLY A 763 -18.73 -16.53 -7.55
CA GLY A 763 -17.33 -16.91 -7.80
C GLY A 763 -16.98 -18.31 -7.29
N ALA A 764 -17.46 -18.65 -6.09
CA ALA A 764 -17.46 -19.99 -5.50
C ALA A 764 -18.34 -20.00 -4.23
N VAL A 765 -18.92 -21.15 -3.88
CA VAL A 765 -19.75 -21.34 -2.68
C VAL A 765 -19.51 -22.74 -2.11
N ASP A 766 -18.87 -22.84 -0.96
CA ASP A 766 -18.36 -24.11 -0.42
C ASP A 766 -19.46 -24.91 0.32
N TRP A 767 -19.96 -26.05 -0.20
CA TRP A 767 -19.71 -26.65 -1.53
C TRP A 767 -20.99 -26.99 -2.32
N LYS A 768 -22.12 -27.26 -1.64
CA LYS A 768 -23.40 -27.54 -2.31
C LYS A 768 -24.41 -26.44 -2.03
N ALA A 769 -24.68 -25.63 -3.06
CA ALA A 769 -25.60 -24.51 -3.02
C ALA A 769 -26.94 -24.81 -3.72
N SER A 770 -28.01 -24.19 -3.24
CA SER A 770 -29.31 -24.07 -3.90
C SER A 770 -29.75 -22.61 -3.88
N VAL A 771 -30.29 -22.09 -4.98
CA VAL A 771 -30.55 -20.65 -5.16
C VAL A 771 -32.01 -20.39 -5.54
N TRP A 772 -32.62 -19.38 -4.92
CA TRP A 772 -33.96 -18.90 -5.24
C TRP A 772 -33.98 -17.39 -5.43
N VAL A 773 -34.71 -16.93 -6.44
CA VAL A 773 -35.06 -15.51 -6.65
C VAL A 773 -36.57 -15.36 -6.53
N ASN A 774 -37.02 -14.44 -5.69
CA ASN A 774 -38.44 -14.18 -5.37
C ASN A 774 -39.25 -15.42 -4.92
N GLY A 775 -38.57 -16.48 -4.46
CA GLY A 775 -39.15 -17.76 -4.05
C GLY A 775 -39.18 -18.82 -5.17
N GLN A 776 -38.92 -18.46 -6.42
CA GLN A 776 -38.68 -19.38 -7.52
C GLN A 776 -37.28 -19.97 -7.42
N HIS A 777 -37.15 -21.30 -7.48
CA HIS A 777 -35.85 -21.98 -7.55
C HIS A 777 -35.24 -21.74 -8.93
N VAL A 778 -34.00 -21.24 -8.97
CA VAL A 778 -33.29 -20.94 -10.23
C VAL A 778 -32.17 -21.93 -10.53
N GLY A 779 -31.73 -22.71 -9.53
CA GLY A 779 -30.81 -23.82 -9.74
C GLY A 779 -30.08 -24.27 -8.48
N ASP A 780 -29.25 -25.31 -8.66
CA ASP A 780 -28.36 -25.88 -7.66
C ASP A 780 -26.92 -25.94 -8.21
N HIS A 781 -25.93 -25.78 -7.34
CA HIS A 781 -24.51 -26.00 -7.66
C HIS A 781 -23.90 -27.07 -6.74
N GLN A 782 -22.84 -27.73 -7.21
CA GLN A 782 -22.04 -28.63 -6.40
C GLN A 782 -20.56 -28.59 -6.83
N GLY A 783 -19.79 -27.79 -6.10
CA GLY A 783 -18.35 -27.68 -6.19
C GLY A 783 -17.86 -26.55 -5.28
N GLY A 784 -16.74 -26.76 -4.58
CA GLY A 784 -16.29 -25.84 -3.52
C GLY A 784 -15.58 -24.59 -4.03
N TYR A 785 -15.09 -24.64 -5.27
CA TYR A 785 -14.02 -23.76 -5.78
C TYR A 785 -14.32 -23.12 -7.14
N ASP A 786 -15.39 -23.53 -7.81
CA ASP A 786 -15.67 -23.17 -9.20
C ASP A 786 -16.83 -22.16 -9.36
N PRO A 787 -16.74 -21.22 -10.32
CA PRO A 787 -17.76 -20.22 -10.55
C PRO A 787 -18.96 -20.78 -11.32
N PHE A 788 -20.15 -20.36 -10.91
CA PHE A 788 -21.41 -20.75 -11.54
C PHE A 788 -22.34 -19.55 -11.71
N SER A 789 -23.33 -19.70 -12.60
CA SER A 789 -24.29 -18.63 -12.88
C SER A 789 -25.64 -19.16 -13.35
N PHE A 790 -26.71 -18.46 -13.00
CA PHE A 790 -28.07 -18.72 -13.46
C PHE A 790 -28.61 -17.51 -14.21
N ASP A 791 -29.33 -17.73 -15.31
CA ASP A 791 -30.23 -16.72 -15.86
C ASP A 791 -31.43 -16.60 -14.91
N ILE A 792 -31.62 -15.41 -14.34
CA ILE A 792 -32.69 -15.15 -13.35
C ILE A 792 -33.84 -14.35 -13.92
N THR A 793 -33.81 -14.04 -15.23
CA THR A 793 -34.77 -13.14 -15.90
C THR A 793 -36.22 -13.54 -15.63
N ASP A 794 -36.55 -14.81 -15.85
CA ASP A 794 -37.91 -15.35 -15.67
C ASP A 794 -38.32 -15.56 -14.20
N ALA A 795 -37.45 -15.18 -13.24
CA ALA A 795 -37.71 -15.18 -11.80
C ALA A 795 -37.74 -13.75 -11.20
N LEU A 796 -37.42 -12.72 -11.98
CA LEU A 796 -37.61 -11.32 -11.59
C LEU A 796 -39.11 -10.95 -11.58
N THR A 797 -39.46 -9.89 -10.87
CA THR A 797 -40.85 -9.37 -10.81
C THR A 797 -40.87 -7.85 -10.99
N ASP A 798 -42.04 -7.28 -11.30
CA ASP A 798 -42.26 -5.83 -11.46
C ASP A 798 -42.04 -4.99 -10.16
N ALA A 799 -41.66 -5.62 -9.05
CA ALA A 799 -41.29 -4.94 -7.82
C ALA A 799 -39.89 -4.32 -7.93
N ASN A 800 -39.66 -3.17 -7.29
CA ASN A 800 -38.31 -2.58 -7.22
C ASN A 800 -37.33 -3.52 -6.49
N ASP A 801 -37.75 -4.06 -5.35
CA ASP A 801 -36.95 -4.97 -4.51
C ASP A 801 -37.16 -6.44 -4.92
N GLN A 802 -36.10 -7.06 -5.41
CA GLN A 802 -36.00 -8.49 -5.68
C GLN A 802 -35.41 -9.21 -4.46
N VAL A 803 -35.82 -10.45 -4.19
CA VAL A 803 -35.35 -11.23 -3.02
C VAL A 803 -34.50 -12.42 -3.46
N LEU A 804 -33.21 -12.40 -3.13
CA LEU A 804 -32.29 -13.53 -3.30
C LEU A 804 -32.20 -14.36 -2.01
N VAL A 805 -32.31 -15.68 -2.14
CA VAL A 805 -32.08 -16.66 -1.06
C VAL A 805 -31.13 -17.74 -1.55
N VAL A 806 -30.17 -18.13 -0.72
CA VAL A 806 -29.23 -19.22 -1.00
C VAL A 806 -29.22 -20.18 0.19
N SER A 807 -29.17 -21.49 -0.04
CA SER A 807 -28.94 -22.50 1.00
C SER A 807 -27.70 -23.30 0.67
N VAL A 808 -26.79 -23.45 1.63
CA VAL A 808 -25.51 -24.14 1.46
C VAL A 808 -25.36 -25.25 2.50
N TRP A 809 -24.90 -26.42 2.04
CA TRP A 809 -24.56 -27.57 2.89
C TRP A 809 -23.12 -28.01 2.63
N ASP A 810 -22.37 -28.27 3.69
CA ASP A 810 -21.02 -28.85 3.65
C ASP A 810 -20.87 -29.96 4.71
N PRO A 811 -20.33 -31.15 4.37
CA PRO A 811 -19.92 -32.17 5.32
C PRO A 811 -18.47 -32.02 5.81
N THR A 812 -17.70 -31.06 5.28
CA THR A 812 -16.30 -30.77 5.61
C THR A 812 -15.45 -32.04 5.49
N ASP A 813 -14.76 -32.46 6.55
CA ASP A 813 -13.91 -33.65 6.61
C ASP A 813 -14.64 -34.99 6.69
N THR A 814 -15.97 -35.01 6.87
CA THR A 814 -16.75 -36.26 6.86
C THR A 814 -17.20 -36.71 5.47
N GLY A 815 -17.03 -35.87 4.46
CA GLY A 815 -17.22 -36.23 3.06
C GLY A 815 -15.90 -36.53 2.33
N SER A 816 -16.03 -36.91 1.07
CA SER A 816 -14.96 -37.19 0.12
C SER A 816 -14.83 -36.12 -0.98
N GLN A 817 -15.62 -35.04 -0.89
CA GLN A 817 -15.53 -33.91 -1.81
C GLN A 817 -14.17 -33.22 -1.73
N PRO A 818 -13.69 -32.59 -2.82
CA PRO A 818 -12.56 -31.66 -2.80
C PRO A 818 -12.72 -30.63 -1.67
N ARG A 819 -11.83 -30.66 -0.67
CA ARG A 819 -11.86 -29.75 0.48
C ARG A 819 -10.49 -29.14 0.84
N GLY A 820 -9.43 -29.52 0.12
CA GLY A 820 -8.08 -29.12 0.46
C GLY A 820 -7.70 -29.54 1.89
N LYS A 821 -7.26 -28.56 2.70
CA LYS A 821 -6.81 -28.76 4.09
C LYS A 821 -7.85 -28.48 5.18
N GLN A 822 -9.12 -28.28 4.82
CA GLN A 822 -10.19 -28.04 5.81
C GLN A 822 -10.48 -29.27 6.70
N VAL A 823 -10.59 -29.06 8.01
CA VAL A 823 -11.08 -30.05 9.00
C VAL A 823 -11.86 -29.40 10.13
N LYS A 824 -12.78 -30.14 10.75
CA LYS A 824 -13.59 -29.65 11.88
C LYS A 824 -12.76 -29.40 13.13
N ASP A 825 -11.64 -30.10 13.29
CA ASP A 825 -10.72 -29.97 14.42
C ASP A 825 -9.28 -29.65 13.94
N PRO A 826 -8.95 -28.37 13.66
CA PRO A 826 -7.66 -27.95 13.10
C PRO A 826 -6.45 -28.40 13.93
N ARG A 827 -5.42 -28.91 13.24
CA ARG A 827 -4.17 -29.43 13.82
C ARG A 827 -3.12 -29.77 12.75
N GLY A 828 -1.85 -29.50 13.04
CA GLY A 828 -0.73 -29.80 12.15
C GLY A 828 -0.79 -28.94 10.87
N ILE A 829 -0.98 -29.62 9.73
CA ILE A 829 -1.19 -29.04 8.39
C ILE A 829 -2.68 -28.92 8.00
N TRP A 830 -3.61 -29.09 8.94
CA TRP A 830 -5.05 -29.06 8.68
C TRP A 830 -5.69 -27.89 9.43
N TYR A 831 -6.46 -27.07 8.71
CA TYR A 831 -6.84 -25.71 9.12
C TYR A 831 -8.37 -25.56 9.26
N THR A 832 -8.83 -24.40 9.74
CA THR A 832 -10.24 -24.06 9.99
C THR A 832 -11.13 -24.26 8.74
N PRO A 833 -12.36 -24.78 8.88
CA PRO A 833 -13.31 -24.93 7.77
C PRO A 833 -13.72 -23.59 7.14
N VAL A 834 -14.23 -23.68 5.91
CA VAL A 834 -14.86 -22.59 5.19
C VAL A 834 -16.21 -23.06 4.68
N THR A 835 -17.29 -22.53 5.26
CA THR A 835 -18.66 -22.85 4.82
C THR A 835 -19.32 -21.65 4.14
N GLY A 836 -19.90 -21.87 2.96
CA GLY A 836 -20.77 -20.89 2.32
C GLY A 836 -20.12 -20.03 1.24
N ILE A 837 -20.65 -18.82 1.05
CA ILE A 837 -20.25 -17.92 -0.04
C ILE A 837 -18.92 -17.27 0.32
N TRP A 838 -17.84 -17.66 -0.37
CA TRP A 838 -16.48 -17.20 -0.07
C TRP A 838 -15.80 -16.40 -1.20
N GLN A 839 -16.42 -16.32 -2.38
CA GLN A 839 -16.04 -15.36 -3.42
C GLN A 839 -17.24 -14.49 -3.85
N THR A 840 -16.94 -13.39 -4.56
CA THR A 840 -17.91 -12.37 -4.95
C THR A 840 -19.18 -12.93 -5.61
N VAL A 841 -20.32 -12.32 -5.27
CA VAL A 841 -21.62 -12.53 -5.94
C VAL A 841 -21.96 -11.29 -6.73
N TRP A 842 -22.41 -11.41 -7.96
CA TRP A 842 -22.74 -10.25 -8.81
C TRP A 842 -23.83 -10.54 -9.85
N LEU A 843 -24.37 -9.48 -10.44
CA LEU A 843 -25.31 -9.54 -11.57
C LEU A 843 -24.67 -8.97 -12.86
N GLU A 844 -25.12 -9.47 -14.01
CA GLU A 844 -24.79 -8.91 -15.34
C GLU A 844 -26.04 -8.79 -16.23
N PRO A 845 -26.28 -7.64 -16.88
CA PRO A 845 -27.26 -7.51 -17.95
C PRO A 845 -26.65 -7.98 -19.28
N VAL A 846 -27.30 -8.92 -19.96
CA VAL A 846 -26.79 -9.49 -21.23
C VAL A 846 -27.88 -9.52 -22.31
N PRO A 847 -27.52 -9.37 -23.60
CA PRO A 847 -28.45 -9.51 -24.72
C PRO A 847 -28.93 -10.96 -24.88
N GLU A 848 -29.95 -11.16 -25.72
CA GLU A 848 -30.60 -12.47 -25.93
C GLU A 848 -29.63 -13.53 -26.48
N VAL A 849 -28.55 -13.11 -27.15
CA VAL A 849 -27.43 -13.97 -27.54
C VAL A 849 -26.15 -13.41 -26.92
N TYR A 850 -25.55 -14.19 -26.01
CA TYR A 850 -24.40 -13.76 -25.22
C TYR A 850 -23.38 -14.89 -25.03
N THR A 851 -22.13 -14.47 -24.79
CA THR A 851 -21.00 -15.33 -24.49
C THR A 851 -21.10 -15.81 -23.04
N ARG A 852 -21.21 -17.13 -22.84
CA ARG A 852 -21.17 -17.81 -21.52
C ARG A 852 -19.75 -18.04 -21.05
N LYS A 853 -18.90 -18.60 -21.93
CA LYS A 853 -17.47 -18.83 -21.69
C LYS A 853 -16.65 -18.41 -22.91
N LEU A 854 -15.41 -18.01 -22.67
CA LEU A 854 -14.42 -17.71 -23.69
C LEU A 854 -13.16 -18.53 -23.41
N LYS A 855 -12.67 -19.31 -24.38
CA LYS A 855 -11.40 -20.03 -24.31
C LYS A 855 -10.41 -19.37 -25.26
N ILE A 856 -9.24 -18.99 -24.74
CA ILE A 856 -8.17 -18.32 -25.49
C ILE A 856 -6.95 -19.24 -25.47
N THR A 857 -6.42 -19.59 -26.64
CA THR A 857 -5.29 -20.51 -26.78
C THR A 857 -4.21 -19.89 -27.66
N PRO A 858 -3.10 -19.39 -27.07
CA PRO A 858 -1.96 -18.86 -27.83
C PRO A 858 -1.14 -20.00 -28.44
N ASN A 859 -0.67 -19.83 -29.68
CA ASN A 859 0.27 -20.73 -30.33
C ASN A 859 1.47 -19.95 -30.88
N VAL A 860 2.59 -20.01 -30.14
CA VAL A 860 3.84 -19.33 -30.50
C VAL A 860 4.48 -19.92 -31.76
N ASP A 861 4.39 -21.25 -31.95
CA ASP A 861 5.09 -21.93 -33.05
C ASP A 861 4.47 -21.62 -34.43
N SER A 862 3.16 -21.33 -34.50
CA SER A 862 2.48 -20.82 -35.70
C SER A 862 2.25 -19.30 -35.70
N SER A 863 2.59 -18.60 -34.61
CA SER A 863 2.39 -17.16 -34.44
C SER A 863 0.93 -16.72 -34.59
N GLU A 864 0.01 -17.42 -33.90
CA GLU A 864 -1.43 -17.13 -33.91
C GLU A 864 -2.05 -17.33 -32.51
N VAL A 865 -3.26 -16.79 -32.31
CA VAL A 865 -4.10 -17.06 -31.14
C VAL A 865 -5.47 -17.53 -31.60
N GLU A 866 -6.00 -18.56 -30.93
CA GLU A 866 -7.35 -19.07 -31.13
C GLU A 866 -8.29 -18.58 -30.02
N PHE A 867 -9.42 -18.00 -30.41
CA PHE A 867 -10.55 -17.69 -29.55
C PHE A 867 -11.69 -18.67 -29.87
N VAL A 868 -12.18 -19.40 -28.86
CA VAL A 868 -13.37 -20.26 -28.95
C VAL A 868 -14.42 -19.76 -27.97
N LEU A 869 -15.63 -19.51 -28.46
CA LEU A 869 -16.75 -18.96 -27.69
C LEU A 869 -17.77 -20.05 -27.40
N ASP A 870 -18.22 -20.14 -26.15
CA ASP A 870 -19.47 -20.82 -25.80
C ASP A 870 -20.59 -19.77 -25.72
N LEU A 871 -21.55 -19.82 -26.65
CA LEU A 871 -22.71 -18.91 -26.67
C LEU A 871 -23.91 -19.57 -26.00
N ASN A 872 -24.79 -18.78 -25.37
CA ASN A 872 -26.02 -19.30 -24.76
C ASN A 872 -26.92 -20.02 -25.78
N GLN A 873 -26.98 -19.48 -26.99
CA GLN A 873 -27.60 -20.07 -28.18
C GLN A 873 -26.81 -19.67 -29.45
N GLN A 874 -26.73 -20.56 -30.44
CA GLN A 874 -26.10 -20.26 -31.72
C GLN A 874 -27.18 -19.91 -32.76
N LEU A 875 -27.16 -18.69 -33.29
CA LEU A 875 -28.02 -18.30 -34.40
C LEU A 875 -27.30 -18.48 -35.75
N PRO A 876 -28.03 -18.79 -36.85
CA PRO A 876 -27.51 -18.58 -38.19
C PRO A 876 -27.12 -17.11 -38.38
N GLN A 877 -25.91 -16.86 -38.90
CA GLN A 877 -25.37 -15.51 -39.14
C GLN A 877 -25.03 -14.67 -37.89
N THR A 878 -24.84 -15.28 -36.71
CA THR A 878 -24.07 -14.60 -35.64
C THR A 878 -22.64 -14.34 -36.12
N LEU A 879 -22.28 -13.07 -36.32
CA LEU A 879 -20.91 -12.63 -36.58
C LEU A 879 -20.24 -12.35 -35.23
N ILE A 880 -19.07 -12.96 -35.04
CA ILE A 880 -18.15 -12.71 -33.94
C ILE A 880 -17.01 -11.85 -34.51
N THR A 881 -16.77 -10.69 -33.91
CA THR A 881 -15.61 -9.84 -34.21
C THR A 881 -14.69 -9.86 -33.01
N VAL A 882 -13.39 -10.01 -33.25
CA VAL A 882 -12.36 -10.06 -32.21
C VAL A 882 -11.25 -9.08 -32.57
N LYS A 883 -10.98 -8.16 -31.66
CA LYS A 883 -9.99 -7.08 -31.81
C LYS A 883 -8.89 -7.27 -30.78
N ILE A 884 -7.63 -7.21 -31.20
CA ILE A 884 -6.45 -7.38 -30.33
C ILE A 884 -5.66 -6.06 -30.28
N GLN A 885 -5.24 -5.69 -29.08
CA GLN A 885 -4.63 -4.40 -28.77
C GLN A 885 -3.38 -4.56 -27.88
N ALA A 886 -2.48 -3.58 -27.98
CA ALA A 886 -1.32 -3.39 -27.11
C ALA A 886 -1.04 -1.88 -27.03
N ASP A 887 -0.62 -1.38 -25.87
CA ASP A 887 -0.38 0.05 -25.59
C ASP A 887 -1.53 0.99 -26.03
N GLY A 888 -2.76 0.49 -26.01
CA GLY A 888 -3.97 1.18 -26.50
C GLY A 888 -4.14 1.19 -28.03
N GLU A 889 -3.12 0.84 -28.81
CA GLU A 889 -3.22 0.72 -30.27
C GLU A 889 -3.85 -0.62 -30.70
N THR A 890 -4.22 -0.73 -31.98
CA THR A 890 -4.88 -1.93 -32.53
C THR A 890 -3.92 -2.68 -33.44
N LEU A 891 -3.50 -3.88 -33.02
CA LEU A 891 -2.53 -4.69 -33.75
C LEU A 891 -3.17 -5.50 -34.88
N CYS A 892 -4.31 -6.14 -34.59
CA CYS A 892 -5.04 -6.97 -35.54
C CYS A 892 -6.51 -7.15 -35.15
N GLU A 893 -7.32 -7.48 -36.16
CA GLU A 893 -8.75 -7.72 -36.04
C GLU A 893 -9.09 -8.96 -36.87
N GLY A 894 -9.97 -9.82 -36.34
CA GLY A 894 -10.46 -11.02 -37.01
C GLY A 894 -11.97 -11.15 -36.82
N ALA A 895 -12.65 -11.75 -37.80
CA ALA A 895 -14.09 -11.97 -37.74
C ALA A 895 -14.45 -13.39 -38.21
N SER A 896 -15.47 -13.99 -37.60
CA SER A 896 -15.93 -15.34 -37.90
C SER A 896 -17.45 -15.46 -37.76
N SER A 897 -18.07 -16.31 -38.58
CA SER A 897 -19.47 -16.74 -38.41
C SER A 897 -19.59 -18.08 -37.69
N GLU A 898 -18.46 -18.68 -37.31
CA GLU A 898 -18.36 -19.87 -36.46
C GLU A 898 -17.97 -19.44 -35.04
N SER A 899 -18.26 -20.26 -34.03
CA SER A 899 -17.86 -20.03 -32.63
C SER A 899 -16.33 -20.10 -32.37
N ARG A 900 -15.52 -20.06 -33.42
CA ARG A 900 -14.06 -20.16 -33.45
C ARG A 900 -13.50 -19.06 -34.34
N CYS A 901 -12.51 -18.32 -33.84
CA CYS A 901 -11.76 -17.31 -34.59
C CYS A 901 -10.26 -17.54 -34.33
N VAL A 902 -9.44 -17.53 -35.39
CA VAL A 902 -7.98 -17.71 -35.31
C VAL A 902 -7.30 -16.50 -35.93
N ILE A 903 -6.39 -15.87 -35.17
CA ILE A 903 -5.87 -14.53 -35.48
C ILE A 903 -4.34 -14.57 -35.45
N PRO A 904 -3.65 -14.32 -36.59
CA PRO A 904 -2.20 -14.27 -36.63
C PRO A 904 -1.64 -13.04 -35.89
N ILE A 905 -0.69 -13.28 -34.98
CA ILE A 905 0.09 -12.23 -34.27
C ILE A 905 1.55 -12.38 -34.70
N ARG A 906 1.93 -11.67 -35.76
CA ARG A 906 3.29 -11.71 -36.31
C ARG A 906 4.26 -10.99 -35.38
N ASN A 907 5.42 -11.59 -35.15
CA ASN A 907 6.46 -11.07 -34.23
C ASN A 907 5.94 -10.86 -32.81
N ALA A 908 5.07 -11.75 -32.31
CA ALA A 908 4.49 -11.64 -30.97
C ALA A 908 5.57 -11.50 -29.88
N GLU A 909 5.48 -10.43 -29.10
CA GLU A 909 6.10 -10.30 -27.78
C GLU A 909 5.51 -11.38 -26.85
N LEU A 910 6.36 -12.01 -26.04
CA LEU A 910 6.05 -13.28 -25.37
C LEU A 910 6.08 -13.15 -23.84
N TRP A 911 4.97 -13.53 -23.21
CA TRP A 911 4.82 -13.50 -21.76
C TRP A 911 5.84 -14.42 -21.05
N SER A 912 6.44 -13.91 -19.97
CA SER A 912 7.37 -14.60 -19.09
C SER A 912 7.36 -13.95 -17.68
N PRO A 913 7.95 -14.58 -16.64
CA PRO A 913 8.02 -13.95 -15.32
C PRO A 913 8.93 -12.71 -15.27
N ASP A 914 9.93 -12.61 -16.15
CA ASP A 914 10.83 -11.44 -16.23
C ASP A 914 10.24 -10.31 -17.10
N ASP A 915 9.46 -10.68 -18.12
CA ASP A 915 8.80 -9.81 -19.09
C ASP A 915 7.34 -10.29 -19.29
N PRO A 916 6.39 -9.81 -18.44
CA PRO A 916 5.02 -10.30 -18.41
C PRO A 916 4.11 -9.59 -19.43
N PHE A 917 4.52 -9.54 -20.69
CA PHE A 917 3.75 -8.87 -21.75
C PHE A 917 2.35 -9.50 -21.93
N LEU A 918 1.32 -8.66 -21.92
CA LEU A 918 -0.08 -9.06 -22.13
C LEU A 918 -0.74 -8.22 -23.22
N TYR A 919 -1.45 -8.91 -24.12
CA TYR A 919 -2.30 -8.29 -25.13
C TYR A 919 -3.68 -8.06 -24.53
N GLU A 920 -4.25 -6.89 -24.78
CA GLU A 920 -5.67 -6.62 -24.53
C GLU A 920 -6.52 -7.15 -25.68
N PHE A 921 -7.78 -7.48 -25.42
CA PHE A 921 -8.73 -7.85 -26.47
C PHE A 921 -10.15 -7.33 -26.20
N THR A 922 -10.94 -7.24 -27.26
CA THR A 922 -12.40 -7.14 -27.19
C THR A 922 -13.02 -8.15 -28.15
N VAL A 923 -14.04 -8.88 -27.69
CA VAL A 923 -14.91 -9.75 -28.48
C VAL A 923 -16.29 -9.12 -28.54
N GLU A 924 -16.84 -8.93 -29.74
CA GLU A 924 -18.18 -8.39 -29.99
C GLU A 924 -19.02 -9.36 -30.82
N LEU A 925 -20.27 -9.56 -30.42
CA LEU A 925 -21.27 -10.30 -31.20
C LEU A 925 -22.15 -9.33 -31.99
N SER A 926 -22.58 -9.71 -33.20
CA SER A 926 -23.57 -8.96 -34.00
C SER A 926 -24.92 -8.73 -33.28
N GLN A 927 -25.17 -9.44 -32.18
CA GLN A 927 -26.36 -9.32 -31.34
C GLN A 927 -26.16 -8.35 -30.15
N GLY A 928 -25.00 -7.72 -30.02
CA GLY A 928 -24.71 -6.65 -29.05
C GLY A 928 -24.05 -7.09 -27.74
N ASP A 929 -23.60 -8.35 -27.60
CA ASP A 929 -22.76 -8.74 -26.46
C ASP A 929 -21.33 -8.29 -26.72
N ARG A 930 -20.67 -7.77 -25.70
CA ARG A 930 -19.29 -7.31 -25.74
C ARG A 930 -18.59 -7.77 -24.46
N VAL A 931 -17.49 -8.48 -24.62
CA VAL A 931 -16.58 -8.83 -23.51
C VAL A 931 -15.16 -8.40 -23.84
N SER A 932 -14.43 -7.92 -22.83
CA SER A 932 -13.02 -7.54 -22.96
C SER A 932 -12.14 -8.29 -21.96
N GLY A 933 -10.83 -8.24 -22.12
CA GLY A 933 -9.89 -8.93 -21.24
C GLY A 933 -8.47 -8.89 -21.79
N TYR A 934 -7.64 -9.82 -21.33
CA TYR A 934 -6.25 -9.94 -21.74
C TYR A 934 -5.82 -11.40 -21.95
N PHE A 935 -4.73 -11.61 -22.68
CA PHE A 935 -4.01 -12.89 -22.77
C PHE A 935 -2.50 -12.68 -22.96
N GLY A 936 -1.68 -13.66 -22.58
CA GLY A 936 -0.24 -13.66 -22.83
C GLY A 936 0.15 -14.68 -23.90
N MET A 937 0.94 -14.28 -24.90
CA MET A 937 1.50 -15.21 -25.89
C MET A 937 2.67 -15.97 -25.28
N ARG A 938 2.54 -17.29 -25.05
CA ARG A 938 3.64 -18.13 -24.53
C ARG A 938 3.47 -19.61 -24.83
N SER A 939 4.56 -20.36 -24.88
CA SER A 939 4.56 -21.82 -25.09
C SER A 939 5.20 -22.58 -23.94
N LEU A 940 4.66 -23.74 -23.58
CA LEU A 940 5.16 -24.63 -22.52
C LEU A 940 5.42 -26.02 -23.08
N LYS A 941 6.61 -26.58 -22.84
CA LYS A 941 7.00 -27.92 -23.30
C LYS A 941 7.95 -28.55 -22.28
N ILE A 942 7.99 -29.88 -22.20
CA ILE A 942 9.20 -30.58 -21.74
C ILE A 942 10.16 -30.78 -22.92
N GLY A 943 11.46 -30.74 -22.67
CA GLY A 943 12.48 -30.96 -23.69
C GLY A 943 13.88 -31.13 -23.13
N LYS A 944 14.88 -31.33 -23.99
CA LYS A 944 16.26 -31.53 -23.54
C LYS A 944 16.99 -30.20 -23.33
N GLY A 945 17.53 -30.02 -22.13
CA GLY A 945 18.44 -28.91 -21.85
C GLY A 945 19.86 -29.14 -22.39
N PRO A 946 20.77 -28.16 -22.29
CA PRO A 946 22.13 -28.25 -22.82
C PRO A 946 22.96 -29.44 -22.31
N ASN A 947 22.62 -29.96 -21.12
CA ASN A 947 23.26 -31.12 -20.50
C ASN A 947 22.48 -32.45 -20.66
N GLY A 948 21.56 -32.54 -21.62
CA GLY A 948 20.88 -33.80 -22.01
C GLY A 948 19.76 -34.27 -21.07
N PHE A 949 19.58 -33.66 -19.90
CA PHE A 949 18.45 -33.92 -19.02
C PHE A 949 17.15 -33.28 -19.51
N THR A 950 16.01 -33.87 -19.12
CA THR A 950 14.68 -33.33 -19.43
C THR A 950 14.39 -32.13 -18.53
N ARG A 951 14.05 -30.99 -19.13
CA ARG A 951 13.80 -29.70 -18.47
C ARG A 951 12.43 -29.16 -18.85
N LEU A 952 11.94 -28.22 -18.03
CA LEU A 952 10.81 -27.37 -18.36
C LEU A 952 11.26 -26.27 -19.31
N LEU A 953 10.55 -26.12 -20.43
CA LEU A 953 10.79 -25.08 -21.42
C LEU A 953 9.65 -24.05 -21.40
N LEU A 954 10.00 -22.80 -21.17
CA LEU A 954 9.13 -21.64 -21.42
C LEU A 954 9.61 -20.95 -22.70
N ASN A 955 8.72 -20.66 -23.63
CA ASN A 955 9.03 -19.97 -24.89
C ASN A 955 10.22 -20.63 -25.63
N ASN A 956 10.17 -21.96 -25.71
CA ASN A 956 11.19 -22.87 -26.27
C ASN A 956 12.58 -22.81 -25.61
N ARG A 957 12.74 -22.15 -24.44
CA ARG A 957 14.00 -22.05 -23.68
C ARG A 957 13.89 -22.75 -22.30
N PRO A 958 14.93 -23.48 -21.82
CA PRO A 958 14.92 -24.03 -20.47
C PRO A 958 14.84 -22.94 -19.40
N LEU A 959 13.96 -23.13 -18.41
CA LEU A 959 13.83 -22.27 -17.25
C LEU A 959 13.76 -23.11 -15.98
N PHE A 960 14.64 -22.86 -15.02
CA PHE A 960 14.51 -23.43 -13.68
C PHE A 960 13.40 -22.68 -12.94
N GLN A 961 12.37 -23.41 -12.50
CA GLN A 961 11.22 -22.82 -11.80
C GLN A 961 11.43 -22.97 -10.30
N TYR A 962 11.46 -21.84 -9.59
CA TYR A 962 11.65 -21.81 -8.15
C TYR A 962 10.64 -20.87 -7.49
N GLY A 963 9.90 -21.41 -6.53
CA GLY A 963 8.77 -20.74 -5.90
C GLY A 963 8.53 -21.19 -4.47
N PRO A 964 7.72 -20.45 -3.69
CA PRO A 964 7.21 -20.93 -2.43
C PRO A 964 5.94 -21.77 -2.64
N LEU A 965 5.62 -22.58 -1.64
CA LEU A 965 4.30 -23.19 -1.50
C LEU A 965 3.35 -22.16 -0.89
N ASP A 966 2.16 -21.98 -1.46
CA ASP A 966 1.16 -21.01 -1.02
C ASP A 966 -0.17 -21.71 -0.75
N GLN A 967 -0.56 -21.74 0.52
CA GLN A 967 -1.84 -22.30 0.98
C GLN A 967 -3.03 -21.38 0.60
N GLY A 968 -2.83 -20.06 0.61
CA GLY A 968 -3.90 -19.08 0.40
C GLY A 968 -4.83 -18.82 1.59
N TRP A 969 -4.42 -19.10 2.84
CA TRP A 969 -5.21 -18.81 4.04
C TRP A 969 -4.95 -17.39 4.58
N TRP A 970 -5.98 -16.81 5.20
CA TRP A 970 -5.99 -15.49 5.83
C TRP A 970 -6.53 -15.60 7.27
N PRO A 971 -5.89 -14.98 8.28
CA PRO A 971 -6.31 -15.12 9.69
C PRO A 971 -7.69 -14.50 9.98
N ASP A 972 -8.10 -13.55 9.14
CA ASP A 972 -9.31 -12.74 9.26
C ASP A 972 -10.44 -13.17 8.31
N GLY A 973 -10.12 -13.52 7.06
CA GLY A 973 -11.07 -13.94 6.02
C GLY A 973 -11.02 -15.44 5.61
N LEU A 974 -10.13 -16.24 6.20
CA LEU A 974 -9.88 -17.65 5.87
C LEU A 974 -9.54 -17.89 4.40
N TYR A 975 -10.50 -18.26 3.54
CA TYR A 975 -10.24 -18.42 2.09
C TYR A 975 -10.22 -17.10 1.34
N THR A 976 -10.89 -16.08 1.87
CA THR A 976 -11.14 -14.81 1.19
C THR A 976 -10.14 -13.79 1.69
N ALA A 977 -9.33 -13.22 0.80
CA ALA A 977 -8.49 -12.08 1.17
C ALA A 977 -9.36 -10.85 1.54
N PRO A 978 -8.92 -9.99 2.47
CA PRO A 978 -9.72 -8.82 2.85
C PRO A 978 -9.95 -7.85 1.68
N THR A 979 -8.93 -7.63 0.85
CA THR A 979 -8.97 -6.72 -0.31
C THR A 979 -8.21 -7.31 -1.51
N ASP A 980 -8.41 -6.76 -2.70
CA ASP A 980 -7.65 -7.12 -3.90
C ASP A 980 -6.16 -6.72 -3.80
N GLU A 981 -5.87 -5.62 -3.10
CA GLU A 981 -4.50 -5.18 -2.76
C GLU A 981 -3.80 -6.17 -1.81
N ALA A 982 -4.55 -6.87 -0.94
CA ALA A 982 -3.98 -7.96 -0.13
C ALA A 982 -3.54 -9.14 -1.00
N LEU A 983 -4.34 -9.54 -2.00
CA LEU A 983 -3.94 -10.56 -2.98
C LEU A 983 -2.66 -10.13 -3.73
N ARG A 984 -2.63 -8.88 -4.21
CA ARG A 984 -1.49 -8.30 -4.91
C ARG A 984 -0.22 -8.30 -4.06
N SER A 985 -0.33 -7.92 -2.78
CA SER A 985 0.82 -7.79 -1.88
C SER A 985 1.53 -9.12 -1.61
N ASP A 986 0.82 -10.25 -1.56
CA ASP A 986 1.46 -11.57 -1.44
C ASP A 986 2.26 -11.92 -2.72
N ILE A 987 1.76 -11.55 -3.90
CA ILE A 987 2.46 -11.74 -5.19
C ILE A 987 3.69 -10.82 -5.34
N GLU A 988 3.52 -9.52 -5.07
CA GLU A 988 4.64 -8.56 -5.12
C GLU A 988 5.75 -8.95 -4.14
N MET A 989 5.40 -9.45 -2.96
CA MET A 989 6.39 -9.90 -1.98
C MET A 989 7.05 -11.22 -2.36
N THR A 990 6.32 -12.17 -2.97
CA THR A 990 6.91 -13.38 -3.54
C THR A 990 7.93 -13.04 -4.63
N LYS A 991 7.64 -12.05 -5.48
CA LYS A 991 8.62 -11.53 -6.45
C LYS A 991 9.79 -10.79 -5.80
N ARG A 992 9.56 -9.98 -4.76
CA ARG A 992 10.64 -9.29 -4.01
C ARG A 992 11.63 -10.29 -3.38
N LEU A 993 11.14 -11.42 -2.89
CA LEU A 993 11.97 -12.52 -2.38
C LEU A 993 12.75 -13.25 -3.50
N GLY A 994 12.65 -12.83 -4.77
CA GLY A 994 13.41 -13.38 -5.89
C GLY A 994 12.83 -14.66 -6.49
N PHE A 995 11.62 -15.08 -6.13
CA PHE A 995 10.98 -16.24 -6.75
C PHE A 995 10.39 -15.90 -8.14
N ASN A 996 10.49 -16.83 -9.08
CA ASN A 996 9.89 -16.74 -10.42
C ASN A 996 8.62 -17.59 -10.57
N MET A 997 8.25 -18.34 -9.54
CA MET A 997 7.10 -19.26 -9.50
C MET A 997 6.43 -19.22 -8.11
N VAL A 998 5.21 -19.74 -8.02
CA VAL A 998 4.50 -20.11 -6.79
C VAL A 998 3.67 -21.36 -7.04
N ARG A 999 3.58 -22.24 -6.05
CA ARG A 999 2.67 -23.40 -6.09
C ARG A 999 1.46 -23.15 -5.20
N LYS A 1000 0.30 -22.91 -5.81
CA LYS A 1000 -0.97 -22.74 -5.11
C LYS A 1000 -1.50 -24.12 -4.70
N HIS A 1001 -1.41 -24.41 -3.40
CA HIS A 1001 -1.39 -25.78 -2.88
C HIS A 1001 -2.73 -26.23 -2.31
N VAL A 1002 -3.29 -27.29 -2.90
CA VAL A 1002 -4.62 -27.91 -2.64
C VAL A 1002 -5.78 -26.93 -2.38
N LYS A 1003 -5.69 -25.71 -2.91
CA LYS A 1003 -6.69 -24.63 -2.91
C LYS A 1003 -6.74 -24.04 -4.31
N VAL A 1004 -7.86 -23.45 -4.70
CA VAL A 1004 -8.01 -22.59 -5.89
C VAL A 1004 -8.27 -21.16 -5.40
N GLU A 1005 -7.73 -20.14 -6.05
CA GLU A 1005 -8.02 -18.73 -5.70
C GLU A 1005 -9.13 -18.09 -6.55
N PRO A 1006 -9.63 -16.89 -6.19
CA PRO A 1006 -10.41 -16.06 -7.11
C PRO A 1006 -9.59 -15.68 -8.35
N ALA A 1007 -10.26 -15.46 -9.49
CA ALA A 1007 -9.61 -15.06 -10.76
C ALA A 1007 -8.78 -13.75 -10.67
N ARG A 1008 -9.03 -12.93 -9.64
CA ARG A 1008 -8.23 -11.76 -9.27
C ARG A 1008 -6.79 -12.07 -8.85
N TRP A 1009 -6.54 -13.20 -8.17
CA TRP A 1009 -5.20 -13.58 -7.73
C TRP A 1009 -4.31 -13.96 -8.93
N TYR A 1010 -4.82 -14.80 -9.84
CA TYR A 1010 -4.11 -15.14 -11.07
C TYR A 1010 -3.91 -13.93 -11.98
N TYR A 1011 -4.84 -12.97 -12.01
CA TYR A 1011 -4.63 -11.68 -12.69
C TYR A 1011 -3.40 -10.94 -12.16
N TRP A 1012 -3.12 -10.97 -10.86
CA TRP A 1012 -1.90 -10.39 -10.30
C TRP A 1012 -0.65 -11.22 -10.66
N CYS A 1013 -0.72 -12.55 -10.66
CA CYS A 1013 0.36 -13.41 -11.19
C CYS A 1013 0.65 -13.15 -12.68
N ASP A 1014 -0.40 -12.99 -13.49
CA ASP A 1014 -0.35 -12.71 -14.93
C ASP A 1014 0.25 -11.33 -15.20
N ARG A 1015 -0.13 -10.32 -14.43
CA ARG A 1015 0.31 -8.90 -14.58
C ARG A 1015 1.69 -8.62 -14.02
N LEU A 1016 2.06 -9.24 -12.91
CA LEU A 1016 3.35 -9.01 -12.23
C LEU A 1016 4.43 -9.97 -12.74
N GLY A 1017 4.06 -11.06 -13.43
CA GLY A 1017 4.99 -12.04 -13.97
C GLY A 1017 5.45 -13.04 -12.93
N LEU A 1018 4.55 -13.91 -12.47
CA LEU A 1018 4.86 -15.03 -11.59
C LEU A 1018 4.26 -16.32 -12.17
N LEU A 1019 5.05 -17.38 -12.30
CA LEU A 1019 4.57 -18.68 -12.76
C LEU A 1019 3.72 -19.35 -11.68
N VAL A 1020 2.65 -20.05 -12.05
CA VAL A 1020 1.78 -20.78 -11.13
C VAL A 1020 1.78 -22.26 -11.44
N TRP A 1021 2.06 -23.08 -10.43
CA TRP A 1021 1.64 -24.48 -10.39
C TRP A 1021 0.31 -24.53 -9.62
N GLN A 1022 -0.73 -25.05 -10.25
CA GLN A 1022 -2.07 -25.07 -9.68
C GLN A 1022 -2.48 -26.49 -9.29
N ASP A 1023 -2.59 -26.72 -7.98
CA ASP A 1023 -3.05 -27.98 -7.41
C ASP A 1023 -4.57 -28.12 -7.49
N MET A 1024 -5.03 -29.36 -7.69
CA MET A 1024 -6.43 -29.72 -7.45
C MET A 1024 -6.67 -29.90 -5.93
N PRO A 1025 -7.69 -29.26 -5.33
CA PRO A 1025 -8.05 -29.51 -3.93
C PRO A 1025 -8.38 -30.99 -3.69
N SER A 1026 -7.68 -31.60 -2.72
CA SER A 1026 -7.83 -33.03 -2.44
C SER A 1026 -9.15 -33.35 -1.74
N GLY A 1027 -9.73 -34.52 -2.02
CA GLY A 1027 -10.95 -35.02 -1.39
C GLY A 1027 -10.83 -36.49 -1.01
N PHE A 1028 -10.95 -36.81 0.28
CA PHE A 1028 -10.80 -38.18 0.79
C PHE A 1028 -11.30 -38.36 2.23
N ARG A 1029 -11.77 -39.56 2.57
CA ARG A 1029 -12.08 -40.00 3.94
C ARG A 1029 -10.93 -40.85 4.50
N ARG A 1030 -10.25 -40.35 5.54
CA ARG A 1030 -8.99 -40.91 6.07
C ARG A 1030 -9.18 -42.28 6.75
N ASP A 1031 -10.32 -42.47 7.39
CA ASP A 1031 -10.79 -43.72 8.00
C ASP A 1031 -11.19 -44.76 6.96
N ALA A 1032 -11.75 -44.33 5.82
CA ALA A 1032 -12.07 -45.19 4.67
C ALA A 1032 -10.82 -45.70 3.89
N GLY A 1033 -9.61 -45.30 4.31
CA GLY A 1033 -8.36 -45.70 3.64
C GLY A 1033 -8.07 -44.94 2.33
N GLN A 1034 -8.81 -43.87 2.04
CA GLN A 1034 -8.71 -43.09 0.79
C GLN A 1034 -7.48 -42.16 0.71
N ALA A 1035 -6.47 -42.37 1.55
CA ALA A 1035 -5.16 -41.72 1.47
C ALA A 1035 -4.08 -42.79 1.34
N ILE A 1036 -3.39 -42.78 0.19
CA ILE A 1036 -2.32 -43.73 -0.13
C ILE A 1036 -1.13 -43.53 0.80
N ARG A 1037 -0.41 -44.60 1.09
CA ARG A 1037 0.82 -44.62 1.90
C ARG A 1037 2.03 -44.99 1.03
N PRO A 1038 3.26 -44.65 1.44
CA PRO A 1038 4.44 -45.00 0.65
C PRO A 1038 4.61 -46.51 0.51
N LYS A 1039 5.02 -46.96 -0.68
CA LYS A 1039 5.12 -48.36 -1.13
C LYS A 1039 3.76 -49.09 -1.14
N GLN A 1040 2.73 -48.45 -1.69
CA GLN A 1040 1.44 -49.08 -1.96
C GLN A 1040 1.19 -49.15 -3.47
N ASP A 1041 1.30 -50.36 -4.02
CA ASP A 1041 1.19 -50.67 -5.46
C ASP A 1041 -0.22 -50.46 -6.06
N LYS A 1042 -1.18 -49.99 -5.26
CA LYS A 1042 -2.58 -49.77 -5.65
C LYS A 1042 -3.04 -48.37 -5.28
N ASP A 1043 -3.91 -47.82 -6.13
CA ASP A 1043 -4.63 -46.57 -5.91
C ASP A 1043 -5.81 -46.75 -4.96
N ALA A 1044 -6.36 -45.63 -4.48
CA ALA A 1044 -7.46 -45.62 -3.53
C ALA A 1044 -8.80 -45.95 -4.21
N GLU A 1045 -9.60 -46.77 -3.55
CA GLU A 1045 -10.96 -47.09 -4.01
C GLU A 1045 -11.96 -46.02 -3.55
N PHE A 1046 -12.78 -45.58 -4.49
CA PHE A 1046 -13.81 -44.56 -4.34
C PHE A 1046 -15.08 -45.00 -5.06
N ALA A 1047 -16.24 -44.66 -4.53
CA ALA A 1047 -17.50 -44.93 -5.21
C ALA A 1047 -17.60 -44.07 -6.51
N PRO A 1048 -18.29 -44.53 -7.57
CA PRO A 1048 -18.31 -43.84 -8.86
C PRO A 1048 -18.77 -42.38 -8.78
N GLU A 1049 -19.68 -42.06 -7.88
CA GLU A 1049 -20.16 -40.71 -7.60
C GLU A 1049 -19.10 -39.81 -6.97
N GLU A 1050 -18.21 -40.35 -6.12
CA GLU A 1050 -17.09 -39.59 -5.52
C GLU A 1050 -16.05 -39.23 -6.58
N LYS A 1051 -15.69 -40.21 -7.43
CA LYS A 1051 -14.81 -40.04 -8.60
C LYS A 1051 -15.37 -39.00 -9.58
N ALA A 1052 -16.69 -39.03 -9.82
CA ALA A 1052 -17.39 -38.08 -10.68
C ALA A 1052 -17.45 -36.65 -10.11
N VAL A 1053 -17.46 -36.48 -8.78
CA VAL A 1053 -17.31 -35.16 -8.13
C VAL A 1053 -15.90 -34.62 -8.39
N PHE A 1054 -14.85 -35.37 -8.03
CA PHE A 1054 -13.47 -34.94 -8.20
C PHE A 1054 -13.16 -34.55 -9.66
N ARG A 1055 -13.53 -35.39 -10.64
CA ARG A 1055 -13.26 -35.12 -12.06
C ARG A 1055 -14.07 -33.94 -12.61
N ARG A 1056 -15.26 -33.65 -12.05
CA ARG A 1056 -16.05 -32.46 -12.41
C ARG A 1056 -15.37 -31.19 -11.93
N GLU A 1057 -14.95 -31.15 -10.67
CA GLU A 1057 -14.31 -29.96 -10.08
C GLU A 1057 -12.91 -29.72 -10.67
N LEU A 1058 -12.13 -30.78 -10.96
CA LEU A 1058 -10.89 -30.70 -11.74
C LEU A 1058 -11.13 -30.11 -13.14
N LYS A 1059 -12.18 -30.55 -13.84
CA LYS A 1059 -12.58 -29.95 -15.12
C LYS A 1059 -12.98 -28.49 -14.96
N ALA A 1060 -13.71 -28.14 -13.91
CA ALA A 1060 -14.19 -26.78 -13.67
C ALA A 1060 -13.04 -25.81 -13.35
N MET A 1061 -12.02 -26.25 -12.60
CA MET A 1061 -10.78 -25.51 -12.39
C MET A 1061 -10.07 -25.20 -13.72
N ILE A 1062 -9.86 -26.23 -14.56
CA ILE A 1062 -9.20 -26.07 -15.88
C ILE A 1062 -10.04 -25.17 -16.80
N ASP A 1063 -11.36 -25.37 -16.88
CA ASP A 1063 -12.29 -24.53 -17.64
C ASP A 1063 -12.20 -23.05 -17.25
N THR A 1064 -12.00 -22.76 -15.96
CA THR A 1064 -12.05 -21.39 -15.41
C THR A 1064 -10.74 -20.64 -15.65
N PHE A 1065 -9.59 -21.32 -15.55
CA PHE A 1065 -8.27 -20.66 -15.61
C PHE A 1065 -7.43 -21.04 -16.85
N HIS A 1066 -7.98 -21.75 -17.84
CA HIS A 1066 -7.31 -22.04 -19.12
C HIS A 1066 -6.72 -20.79 -19.80
N ASN A 1067 -7.33 -19.62 -19.61
CA ASN A 1067 -6.87 -18.38 -20.26
C ASN A 1067 -5.68 -17.71 -19.54
N SER A 1068 -5.35 -18.10 -18.31
CA SER A 1068 -4.32 -17.43 -17.50
C SER A 1068 -2.90 -17.85 -17.94
N PRO A 1069 -2.05 -16.93 -18.43
CA PRO A 1069 -0.68 -17.25 -18.82
C PRO A 1069 0.21 -17.72 -17.66
N SER A 1070 -0.02 -17.27 -16.42
CA SER A 1070 0.77 -17.68 -15.25
C SER A 1070 0.68 -19.17 -14.95
N ILE A 1071 -0.50 -19.81 -15.09
CA ILE A 1071 -0.64 -21.25 -14.83
C ILE A 1071 0.12 -22.05 -15.87
N VAL A 1072 1.24 -22.66 -15.45
CA VAL A 1072 2.13 -23.46 -16.30
C VAL A 1072 2.07 -24.96 -16.03
N ALA A 1073 1.66 -25.36 -14.83
CA ALA A 1073 1.46 -26.77 -14.48
C ALA A 1073 0.13 -27.01 -13.76
N TRP A 1074 -0.52 -28.13 -14.10
CA TRP A 1074 -1.63 -28.69 -13.34
C TRP A 1074 -1.10 -29.82 -12.45
N VAL A 1075 -1.47 -29.83 -11.17
CA VAL A 1075 -1.07 -30.87 -10.20
C VAL A 1075 -2.32 -31.59 -9.67
N PRO A 1076 -2.76 -32.71 -10.28
CA PRO A 1076 -4.03 -33.35 -9.91
C PRO A 1076 -4.01 -34.08 -8.56
N PHE A 1077 -2.85 -34.50 -8.05
CA PHE A 1077 -2.74 -35.24 -6.79
C PHE A 1077 -1.54 -34.82 -5.96
N ASN A 1078 -1.71 -34.74 -4.63
CA ASN A 1078 -0.66 -34.41 -3.67
C ASN A 1078 -0.60 -35.43 -2.52
N GLU A 1079 0.59 -35.88 -2.13
CA GLU A 1079 0.85 -36.77 -0.97
C GLU A 1079 -0.07 -38.01 -0.87
N GLY A 1080 -0.56 -38.52 -2.00
CA GLY A 1080 -1.48 -39.66 -2.06
C GLY A 1080 -2.90 -39.37 -1.55
N TRP A 1081 -3.24 -38.10 -1.24
CA TRP A 1081 -4.52 -37.68 -0.69
C TRP A 1081 -5.62 -37.79 -1.75
N GLY A 1082 -6.46 -38.82 -1.62
CA GLY A 1082 -7.48 -39.13 -2.63
C GLY A 1082 -6.93 -39.61 -3.96
N GLN A 1083 -5.68 -40.09 -4.02
CA GLN A 1083 -5.06 -40.61 -5.24
C GLN A 1083 -5.80 -41.85 -5.75
N HIS A 1084 -6.64 -41.67 -6.77
CA HIS A 1084 -7.43 -42.70 -7.44
C HIS A 1084 -7.26 -42.63 -8.95
N ASP A 1085 -7.42 -43.76 -9.64
CA ASP A 1085 -7.37 -43.90 -11.11
C ASP A 1085 -6.22 -43.10 -11.77
N THR A 1086 -5.04 -43.05 -11.13
CA THR A 1086 -4.04 -42.00 -11.33
C THR A 1086 -3.71 -41.79 -12.80
N ASN A 1087 -3.32 -42.87 -13.48
CA ASN A 1087 -2.89 -42.83 -14.88
C ASN A 1087 -4.04 -42.64 -15.89
N GLU A 1088 -5.30 -42.71 -15.47
CA GLU A 1088 -6.43 -42.26 -16.28
C GLU A 1088 -6.65 -40.76 -16.11
N ILE A 1089 -6.70 -40.28 -14.86
CA ILE A 1089 -6.95 -38.88 -14.55
C ILE A 1089 -5.85 -37.99 -15.11
N LEU A 1090 -4.56 -38.31 -14.89
CA LEU A 1090 -3.44 -37.52 -15.43
C LEU A 1090 -3.48 -37.46 -16.98
N ARG A 1091 -3.78 -38.59 -17.65
CA ARG A 1091 -3.89 -38.63 -19.12
C ARG A 1091 -5.04 -37.78 -19.62
N TRP A 1092 -6.21 -37.95 -19.01
CA TRP A 1092 -7.39 -37.14 -19.32
C TRP A 1092 -7.12 -35.65 -19.10
N THR A 1093 -6.36 -35.26 -18.07
CA THR A 1093 -5.96 -33.86 -17.86
C THR A 1093 -5.12 -33.32 -19.03
N LYS A 1094 -4.13 -34.10 -19.53
CA LYS A 1094 -3.33 -33.71 -20.71
C LYS A 1094 -4.12 -33.72 -22.01
N GLU A 1095 -5.07 -34.64 -22.16
CA GLU A 1095 -5.97 -34.70 -23.32
C GLU A 1095 -6.97 -33.54 -23.31
N TYR A 1096 -7.37 -33.06 -22.14
CA TYR A 1096 -8.32 -31.95 -21.96
C TYR A 1096 -7.66 -30.56 -22.09
N ASP A 1097 -6.46 -30.39 -21.53
CA ASP A 1097 -5.59 -29.24 -21.77
C ASP A 1097 -4.16 -29.70 -22.13
N PRO A 1098 -3.85 -29.85 -23.43
CA PRO A 1098 -2.50 -30.22 -23.86
C PRO A 1098 -1.49 -29.07 -23.74
N THR A 1099 -1.92 -27.86 -23.37
CA THR A 1099 -1.09 -26.63 -23.42
C THR A 1099 -0.30 -26.36 -22.14
N ARG A 1100 -0.62 -27.06 -21.04
CA ARG A 1100 0.07 -27.01 -19.75
C ARG A 1100 0.88 -28.28 -19.51
N ILE A 1101 1.82 -28.20 -18.56
CA ILE A 1101 2.57 -29.36 -18.07
C ILE A 1101 1.72 -30.10 -17.03
N ILE A 1102 1.71 -31.43 -17.06
CA ILE A 1102 1.00 -32.26 -16.06
C ILE A 1102 1.99 -32.89 -15.09
N ASP A 1103 1.82 -32.64 -13.80
CA ASP A 1103 2.59 -33.33 -12.77
C ASP A 1103 2.21 -34.82 -12.67
N GLY A 1104 3.10 -35.63 -12.09
CA GLY A 1104 2.72 -36.91 -11.51
C GLY A 1104 1.93 -36.71 -10.20
N PRO A 1105 1.83 -37.75 -9.37
CA PRO A 1105 1.40 -37.61 -7.98
C PRO A 1105 2.51 -36.89 -7.18
N SER A 1106 2.27 -35.63 -6.80
CA SER A 1106 3.26 -34.81 -6.10
C SER A 1106 3.73 -35.50 -4.81
N GLY A 1107 5.06 -35.60 -4.67
CA GLY A 1107 5.76 -36.12 -3.51
C GLY A 1107 5.73 -37.61 -3.21
N TRP A 1108 4.89 -38.40 -3.90
CA TRP A 1108 4.38 -39.66 -3.34
C TRP A 1108 4.50 -40.86 -4.29
N GLU A 1109 3.48 -41.71 -4.33
CA GLU A 1109 3.47 -42.96 -5.07
C GLU A 1109 3.24 -42.75 -6.57
N ASP A 1110 4.31 -42.35 -7.26
CA ASP A 1110 4.42 -42.26 -8.72
C ASP A 1110 3.90 -43.54 -9.42
N ARG A 1111 3.06 -43.35 -10.44
CA ARG A 1111 2.48 -44.44 -11.25
C ARG A 1111 3.11 -44.56 -12.64
N GLY A 1112 4.24 -43.89 -12.88
CA GLY A 1112 5.01 -43.97 -14.12
C GLY A 1112 4.42 -43.11 -15.25
N TRP A 1113 3.68 -42.05 -14.91
CA TRP A 1113 3.11 -41.11 -15.87
C TRP A 1113 3.11 -39.68 -15.29
N GLY A 1114 2.68 -38.70 -16.09
CA GLY A 1114 2.95 -37.27 -15.91
C GLY A 1114 4.13 -36.84 -16.77
N GLU A 1115 4.33 -35.54 -16.96
CA GLU A 1115 5.53 -34.96 -17.59
C GLU A 1115 6.62 -34.63 -16.57
N LEU A 1116 6.24 -34.58 -15.29
CA LEU A 1116 7.13 -34.42 -14.14
C LEU A 1116 7.31 -35.74 -13.39
N LYS A 1117 8.34 -35.78 -12.55
CA LYS A 1117 8.57 -36.80 -11.53
C LYS A 1117 8.96 -36.09 -10.24
N ASP A 1118 7.97 -35.90 -9.38
CA ASP A 1118 8.08 -35.11 -8.17
C ASP A 1118 8.56 -35.90 -6.95
N MET A 1119 9.15 -35.20 -5.98
CA MET A 1119 9.57 -35.73 -4.69
C MET A 1119 9.44 -34.67 -3.60
N HIS A 1120 8.85 -35.02 -2.45
CA HIS A 1120 8.87 -34.19 -1.25
C HIS A 1120 10.04 -34.60 -0.34
N ARG A 1121 10.77 -33.63 0.21
CA ARG A 1121 11.87 -33.89 1.16
C ARG A 1121 12.04 -32.76 2.17
N TYR A 1122 11.52 -32.96 3.36
CA TYR A 1122 11.76 -32.07 4.50
C TYR A 1122 12.99 -32.49 5.33
N PRO A 1123 13.90 -31.56 5.71
CA PRO A 1123 14.05 -30.20 5.17
C PRO A 1123 14.72 -30.16 3.79
N GLY A 1124 15.37 -31.25 3.35
CA GLY A 1124 15.99 -31.34 2.02
C GLY A 1124 17.24 -30.46 1.86
N PRO A 1125 17.51 -29.94 0.65
CA PRO A 1125 16.93 -30.38 -0.63
C PRO A 1125 17.44 -31.77 -1.04
N SER A 1126 16.83 -32.39 -2.05
CA SER A 1126 17.29 -33.64 -2.67
C SER A 1126 16.56 -33.83 -4.02
N MET A 1127 16.81 -34.92 -4.75
CA MET A 1127 16.08 -35.23 -5.98
C MET A 1127 15.99 -36.74 -6.21
N PHE A 1128 15.00 -37.18 -7.00
CA PHE A 1128 15.04 -38.53 -7.56
C PHE A 1128 16.08 -38.64 -8.69
N PRO A 1129 16.61 -39.85 -8.95
CA PRO A 1129 17.36 -40.12 -10.18
C PRO A 1129 16.52 -39.74 -11.40
N VAL A 1130 17.17 -39.00 -12.31
CA VAL A 1130 16.60 -38.52 -13.58
C VAL A 1130 16.09 -39.69 -14.43
N VAL A 1131 15.06 -39.41 -15.23
CA VAL A 1131 14.49 -40.34 -16.20
C VAL A 1131 14.55 -39.73 -17.60
N ALA A 1132 14.41 -40.56 -18.64
CA ALA A 1132 14.69 -40.15 -20.01
C ALA A 1132 13.65 -39.17 -20.59
N ASP A 1133 12.44 -39.19 -20.06
CA ASP A 1133 11.19 -38.70 -20.65
C ASP A 1133 10.42 -37.71 -19.75
N ARG A 1134 10.62 -37.73 -18.43
CA ARG A 1134 10.01 -36.80 -17.47
C ARG A 1134 11.06 -35.89 -16.79
N ALA A 1135 10.66 -34.67 -16.43
CA ALA A 1135 11.51 -33.74 -15.69
C ALA A 1135 11.52 -34.08 -14.18
N SER A 1136 12.70 -34.20 -13.56
CA SER A 1136 12.82 -34.44 -12.11
C SER A 1136 12.62 -33.12 -11.35
N VAL A 1137 11.76 -33.09 -10.33
CA VAL A 1137 11.38 -31.88 -9.60
C VAL A 1137 11.26 -32.15 -8.08
N LEU A 1138 11.26 -31.08 -7.28
CA LEU A 1138 11.26 -31.10 -5.81
C LEU A 1138 10.05 -30.30 -5.29
N GLY A 1139 8.85 -30.88 -5.35
CA GLY A 1139 7.56 -30.19 -5.16
C GLY A 1139 7.23 -29.75 -3.75
N GLU A 1140 7.99 -30.21 -2.74
CA GLU A 1140 8.03 -29.65 -1.38
C GLU A 1140 9.39 -29.91 -0.71
N PHE A 1141 10.00 -28.87 -0.11
CA PHE A 1141 11.11 -28.99 0.84
C PHE A 1141 11.16 -27.79 1.80
N GLY A 1142 12.15 -27.76 2.71
CA GLY A 1142 12.33 -26.66 3.65
C GLY A 1142 11.53 -26.85 4.93
N GLY A 1143 10.46 -26.08 5.11
CA GLY A 1143 9.62 -26.13 6.32
C GLY A 1143 10.32 -25.55 7.56
N LEU A 1144 11.18 -24.53 7.38
CA LEU A 1144 11.96 -23.93 8.45
C LEU A 1144 11.10 -22.97 9.30
N GLY A 1145 10.84 -23.35 10.55
CA GLY A 1145 9.93 -22.67 11.47
C GLY A 1145 10.58 -21.58 12.32
N LEU A 1146 9.94 -20.41 12.41
CA LEU A 1146 10.31 -19.35 13.36
C LEU A 1146 9.03 -18.71 13.93
N PRO A 1147 8.58 -19.08 15.14
CA PRO A 1147 7.45 -18.42 15.79
C PRO A 1147 7.84 -16.99 16.20
N VAL A 1148 7.08 -15.99 15.76
CA VAL A 1148 7.31 -14.58 16.09
C VAL A 1148 6.27 -14.13 17.11
N GLU A 1149 6.71 -13.67 18.29
CA GLU A 1149 5.82 -13.24 19.37
C GLU A 1149 4.87 -12.12 18.89
N GLY A 1150 3.60 -12.21 19.26
CA GLY A 1150 2.54 -11.30 18.80
C GLY A 1150 1.93 -11.64 17.43
N HIS A 1151 2.63 -12.40 16.57
CA HIS A 1151 2.25 -12.64 15.18
C HIS A 1151 1.88 -14.10 14.86
N THR A 1152 1.74 -14.95 15.89
CA THR A 1152 1.31 -16.35 15.79
C THR A 1152 -0.16 -16.54 16.16
N TRP A 1153 -0.88 -17.42 15.43
CA TRP A 1153 -2.30 -17.76 15.68
C TRP A 1153 -2.60 -18.26 17.09
N VAL A 1154 -1.63 -18.96 17.70
CA VAL A 1154 -1.68 -19.42 19.09
C VAL A 1154 -0.39 -19.03 19.81
N GLY A 1155 -0.47 -18.63 21.08
CA GLY A 1155 0.71 -18.20 21.84
C GLY A 1155 1.70 -19.31 22.23
N SER A 1156 1.41 -20.58 21.94
CA SER A 1156 2.30 -21.72 22.21
C SER A 1156 1.89 -22.96 21.40
N ASN A 1157 2.80 -23.94 21.28
CA ASN A 1157 2.64 -25.17 20.48
C ASN A 1157 2.60 -24.96 18.95
N ASN A 1158 3.07 -23.81 18.47
CA ASN A 1158 3.40 -23.60 17.07
C ASN A 1158 4.52 -24.55 16.61
N TRP A 1159 4.53 -24.96 15.34
CA TRP A 1159 5.48 -25.94 14.82
C TRP A 1159 5.97 -25.64 13.38
N GLY A 1160 7.11 -26.21 13.05
CA GLY A 1160 7.66 -26.36 11.70
C GLY A 1160 8.52 -27.63 11.65
N TYR A 1161 9.05 -27.98 10.48
CA TYR A 1161 9.86 -29.21 10.29
C TYR A 1161 11.24 -29.09 10.94
N ARG A 1162 11.76 -27.87 11.09
CA ARG A 1162 12.89 -27.53 11.96
C ARG A 1162 12.72 -26.11 12.48
N ASN A 1163 12.68 -25.93 13.80
CA ASN A 1163 12.42 -24.64 14.45
C ASN A 1163 13.72 -23.89 14.78
N TYR A 1164 13.63 -22.56 14.81
CA TYR A 1164 14.69 -21.61 15.14
C TYR A 1164 14.22 -20.58 16.16
N SER A 1165 15.17 -19.87 16.77
CA SER A 1165 14.94 -18.85 17.80
C SER A 1165 15.17 -17.42 17.32
N SER A 1166 15.87 -17.21 16.20
CA SER A 1166 16.10 -15.90 15.58
C SER A 1166 15.95 -15.92 14.06
N SER A 1167 15.79 -14.73 13.47
CA SER A 1167 15.83 -14.55 12.01
C SER A 1167 17.22 -14.87 11.43
N GLU A 1168 18.30 -14.63 12.18
CA GLU A 1168 19.67 -14.96 11.77
C GLU A 1168 19.85 -16.48 11.57
N GLU A 1169 19.43 -17.29 12.56
CA GLU A 1169 19.47 -18.76 12.48
C GLU A 1169 18.61 -19.32 11.33
N LEU A 1170 17.46 -18.69 11.07
CA LEU A 1170 16.57 -19.03 9.96
C LEU A 1170 17.23 -18.71 8.61
N ASN A 1171 17.75 -17.49 8.43
CA ASN A 1171 18.40 -17.05 7.19
C ASN A 1171 19.65 -17.90 6.86
N ASP A 1172 20.49 -18.19 7.85
CA ASP A 1172 21.66 -19.06 7.66
C ASP A 1172 21.23 -20.48 7.30
N SER A 1173 20.19 -21.01 7.94
CA SER A 1173 19.69 -22.35 7.63
C SER A 1173 19.04 -22.42 6.24
N TYR A 1174 18.32 -21.36 5.83
CA TYR A 1174 17.78 -21.22 4.48
C TYR A 1174 18.89 -21.16 3.44
N ALA A 1175 19.91 -20.32 3.65
CA ALA A 1175 21.10 -20.24 2.79
C ALA A 1175 21.83 -21.59 2.67
N ASN A 1176 21.88 -22.38 3.74
CA ASN A 1176 22.47 -23.73 3.71
C ASN A 1176 21.64 -24.73 2.88
N LEU A 1177 20.32 -24.59 2.78
CA LEU A 1177 19.51 -25.36 1.83
C LEU A 1177 19.79 -24.90 0.38
N LEU A 1178 19.71 -23.59 0.14
CA LEU A 1178 19.85 -22.98 -1.18
C LEU A 1178 21.22 -23.21 -1.81
N ASN A 1179 22.31 -23.18 -1.02
CA ASN A 1179 23.65 -23.46 -1.53
C ASN A 1179 23.86 -24.91 -2.04
N GLN A 1180 22.98 -25.86 -1.72
CA GLN A 1180 23.01 -27.21 -2.27
C GLN A 1180 22.29 -27.33 -3.63
N MET A 1181 21.38 -26.38 -3.94
CA MET A 1181 20.53 -26.44 -5.13
C MET A 1181 21.29 -26.44 -6.48
N PRO A 1182 22.33 -25.61 -6.71
CA PRO A 1182 23.02 -25.57 -8.00
C PRO A 1182 23.60 -26.93 -8.45
N ALA A 1183 24.03 -27.78 -7.50
CA ALA A 1183 24.50 -29.12 -7.83
C ALA A 1183 23.36 -30.03 -8.32
N LEU A 1184 22.19 -29.99 -7.66
CA LEU A 1184 21.00 -30.73 -8.07
C LEU A 1184 20.47 -30.24 -9.42
N ILE A 1185 20.48 -28.91 -9.66
CA ILE A 1185 20.09 -28.31 -10.94
C ILE A 1185 21.04 -28.78 -12.06
N ALA A 1186 22.35 -28.81 -11.81
CA ALA A 1186 23.34 -29.33 -12.74
C ALA A 1186 23.15 -30.83 -13.02
N ASP A 1187 22.84 -31.65 -12.02
CA ASP A 1187 22.61 -33.10 -12.17
C ASP A 1187 21.18 -33.48 -12.61
N GLY A 1188 20.29 -32.50 -12.83
CA GLY A 1188 19.07 -32.65 -13.62
C GLY A 1188 17.75 -32.19 -13.00
N LEU A 1189 17.76 -31.60 -11.81
CA LEU A 1189 16.56 -31.02 -11.17
C LEU A 1189 16.04 -29.82 -11.99
N ALA A 1190 14.75 -29.81 -12.33
CA ALA A 1190 14.14 -28.85 -13.25
C ALA A 1190 13.25 -27.78 -12.57
N ALA A 1191 12.77 -28.05 -11.36
CA ALA A 1191 12.04 -27.10 -10.53
C ALA A 1191 12.14 -27.50 -9.04
N ALA A 1192 11.87 -26.56 -8.14
CA ALA A 1192 11.69 -26.84 -6.72
C ALA A 1192 10.73 -25.84 -6.04
N VAL A 1193 10.06 -26.28 -4.98
CA VAL A 1193 9.06 -25.50 -4.23
C VAL A 1193 9.43 -25.50 -2.74
N TYR A 1194 9.61 -24.32 -2.16
CA TYR A 1194 9.94 -24.16 -0.74
C TYR A 1194 8.68 -23.96 0.12
N THR A 1195 8.50 -24.76 1.17
CA THR A 1195 7.41 -24.63 2.14
C THR A 1195 7.80 -23.65 3.25
N GLN A 1196 7.17 -22.47 3.41
CA GLN A 1196 6.07 -21.91 2.60
C GLN A 1196 6.06 -20.36 2.58
N THR A 1197 5.12 -19.77 1.85
CA THR A 1197 4.97 -18.31 1.65
C THR A 1197 4.70 -17.59 2.98
N THR A 1198 3.61 -17.95 3.65
CA THR A 1198 3.22 -17.43 4.97
C THR A 1198 3.03 -18.56 5.96
N ASP A 1199 3.10 -18.24 7.24
CA ASP A 1199 2.52 -19.11 8.27
C ASP A 1199 1.04 -19.34 7.98
N VAL A 1200 0.50 -20.47 8.43
CA VAL A 1200 -0.95 -20.73 8.46
C VAL A 1200 -1.32 -21.39 9.76
N GLU A 1201 -2.18 -20.72 10.52
CA GLU A 1201 -2.60 -21.11 11.86
C GLU A 1201 -1.40 -21.46 12.77
N ILE A 1202 -1.23 -22.73 13.14
CA ILE A 1202 -0.17 -23.18 14.06
C ILE A 1202 1.12 -23.60 13.35
N GLU A 1203 1.14 -23.57 12.02
CA GLU A 1203 2.28 -23.93 11.19
C GLU A 1203 3.10 -22.67 10.87
N VAL A 1204 4.28 -22.52 11.51
CA VAL A 1204 5.06 -21.27 11.56
C VAL A 1204 6.34 -21.27 10.70
N ASN A 1205 6.30 -22.03 9.61
CA ASN A 1205 7.36 -22.22 8.62
C ASN A 1205 7.21 -21.32 7.37
N GLY A 1206 6.41 -20.26 7.46
CA GLY A 1206 6.33 -19.23 6.45
C GLY A 1206 7.56 -18.33 6.39
N LEU A 1207 7.86 -17.81 5.20
CA LEU A 1207 8.78 -16.69 5.02
C LEU A 1207 8.19 -15.37 5.53
N MET A 1208 6.86 -15.29 5.67
CA MET A 1208 6.11 -14.22 6.35
C MET A 1208 5.25 -14.76 7.49
N SER A 1209 4.90 -13.92 8.45
CA SER A 1209 3.88 -14.22 9.48
C SER A 1209 2.47 -14.35 8.87
N TYR A 1210 1.54 -15.00 9.59
CA TYR A 1210 0.20 -15.31 9.07
C TYR A 1210 -0.62 -14.03 8.77
N ASP A 1211 -0.39 -12.97 9.53
CA ASP A 1211 -0.96 -11.63 9.35
C ASP A 1211 -0.28 -10.76 8.28
N ARG A 1212 0.78 -11.27 7.62
CA ARG A 1212 1.69 -10.54 6.70
C ARG A 1212 2.37 -9.31 7.31
N ALA A 1213 2.36 -9.14 8.63
CA ALA A 1213 2.97 -7.98 9.29
C ALA A 1213 4.50 -8.07 9.37
N ILE A 1214 5.06 -9.28 9.41
CA ILE A 1214 6.50 -9.55 9.58
C ILE A 1214 7.02 -10.42 8.45
N VAL A 1215 8.10 -9.96 7.81
CA VAL A 1215 8.97 -10.77 6.95
C VAL A 1215 10.01 -11.43 7.86
N LYS A 1216 10.13 -12.76 7.82
CA LYS A 1216 11.00 -13.51 8.74
C LYS A 1216 12.43 -13.67 8.25
N VAL A 1217 12.62 -13.56 6.95
CA VAL A 1217 13.91 -13.66 6.25
C VAL A 1217 14.37 -12.29 5.76
N ASP A 1218 15.67 -12.16 5.58
CA ASP A 1218 16.30 -11.03 4.91
C ASP A 1218 15.96 -11.14 3.41
N ALA A 1219 15.05 -10.27 2.95
CA ALA A 1219 14.48 -10.40 1.61
C ALA A 1219 15.53 -10.21 0.50
N ASP A 1220 16.49 -9.32 0.71
CA ASP A 1220 17.48 -8.97 -0.30
C ASP A 1220 18.57 -10.07 -0.35
N ARG A 1221 19.01 -10.60 0.81
CA ARG A 1221 19.88 -11.79 0.91
C ARG A 1221 19.23 -13.04 0.29
N VAL A 1222 17.92 -13.22 0.46
CA VAL A 1222 17.16 -14.33 -0.13
C VAL A 1222 17.06 -14.18 -1.65
N ALA A 1223 16.78 -12.97 -2.15
CA ALA A 1223 16.76 -12.71 -3.60
C ALA A 1223 18.13 -12.94 -4.28
N GLU A 1224 19.25 -12.55 -3.65
CA GLU A 1224 20.60 -12.87 -4.13
C GLU A 1224 20.87 -14.38 -4.21
N LEU A 1225 20.36 -15.16 -3.25
CA LEU A 1225 20.45 -16.63 -3.26
C LEU A 1225 19.61 -17.26 -4.37
N HIS A 1226 18.47 -16.66 -4.73
CA HIS A 1226 17.59 -17.17 -5.78
C HIS A 1226 18.12 -16.85 -7.18
N ALA A 1227 18.69 -15.66 -7.39
CA ALA A 1227 19.27 -15.26 -8.68
C ALA A 1227 20.29 -16.29 -9.20
N ARG A 1228 21.09 -16.86 -8.29
CA ARG A 1228 22.07 -17.93 -8.55
C ARG A 1228 21.47 -19.26 -9.04
N LEU A 1229 20.17 -19.49 -8.84
CA LEU A 1229 19.46 -20.68 -9.33
C LEU A 1229 19.05 -20.56 -10.81
N TYR A 1230 18.99 -19.32 -11.32
CA TYR A 1230 18.57 -19.00 -12.68
C TYR A 1230 19.76 -18.79 -13.64
N GLU A 1231 20.99 -18.88 -13.13
CA GLU A 1231 22.21 -18.86 -13.94
C GLU A 1231 22.20 -19.98 -15.00
N PRO A 1232 22.63 -19.72 -16.25
CA PRO A 1232 22.67 -20.74 -17.30
C PRO A 1232 23.57 -21.92 -16.91
N VAL A 1233 22.98 -23.11 -16.80
CA VAL A 1233 23.72 -24.35 -16.48
C VAL A 1233 24.77 -24.62 -17.56
N ALA A 1234 26.03 -24.37 -17.23
CA ALA A 1234 27.16 -24.65 -18.11
C ALA A 1234 27.19 -26.14 -18.49
N GLY A 1235 27.40 -26.43 -19.78
CA GLY A 1235 27.59 -27.81 -20.24
C GLY A 1235 28.85 -28.39 -19.62
N ARG A 1236 28.75 -29.59 -19.02
CA ARG A 1236 29.95 -30.37 -18.68
C ARG A 1236 30.61 -30.81 -19.99
N GLU A 1237 31.80 -30.29 -20.29
CA GLU A 1237 32.72 -30.95 -21.22
C GLU A 1237 33.05 -32.36 -20.69
N ASP A 1238 33.37 -33.28 -21.61
CA ASP A 1238 33.46 -34.70 -21.33
C ASP A 1238 34.42 -35.04 -20.18
N ASN A 1239 33.90 -35.64 -19.11
CA ASN A 1239 34.69 -36.55 -18.29
C ASN A 1239 33.88 -37.66 -17.62
N LYS A 1240 34.59 -38.75 -17.32
CA LYS A 1240 34.05 -40.08 -17.04
C LYS A 1240 33.24 -40.15 -15.73
N PRO A 1241 32.26 -41.08 -15.61
CA PRO A 1241 31.54 -41.31 -14.37
C PRO A 1241 32.50 -41.73 -13.24
N SER A 1242 32.52 -40.96 -12.16
CA SER A 1242 33.30 -41.27 -10.95
C SER A 1242 32.62 -42.37 -10.14
N SER A 1243 33.25 -43.54 -10.07
CA SER A 1243 32.79 -44.65 -9.23
C SER A 1243 33.04 -44.36 -7.75
N VAL A 1244 32.01 -43.87 -7.04
CA VAL A 1244 31.97 -43.80 -5.57
C VAL A 1244 30.69 -44.47 -5.09
N GLY A 1245 30.71 -45.80 -5.09
CA GLY A 1245 29.84 -46.63 -4.26
C GLY A 1245 30.62 -47.07 -3.00
N GLU A 1246 29.89 -47.48 -1.96
CA GLU A 1246 30.43 -47.95 -0.67
C GLU A 1246 31.25 -46.90 0.13
N GLU A 1247 30.58 -46.15 1.00
CA GLU A 1247 30.46 -46.53 2.42
C GLU A 1247 29.48 -45.62 3.18
N LEU A 1248 28.53 -46.23 3.92
CA LEU A 1248 28.01 -45.81 5.23
C LEU A 1248 26.84 -46.72 5.63
N ARG A 1249 27.12 -47.80 6.37
CA ARG A 1249 26.07 -48.55 7.08
C ARG A 1249 25.77 -47.85 8.41
N PRO A 1250 24.50 -47.79 8.85
CA PRO A 1250 24.17 -47.15 10.12
C PRO A 1250 24.74 -47.95 11.30
N ARG A 1251 25.24 -47.24 12.32
CA ARG A 1251 25.31 -47.77 13.69
C ARG A 1251 23.94 -47.58 14.35
N ARG A 1252 23.63 -48.48 15.29
CA ARG A 1252 22.32 -48.65 15.93
C ARG A 1252 21.88 -47.44 16.74
#